data_AF-A0A534VUG3-F1
#
_entry.id   AF-A0A534VUG3-F1
#
_cell.length_a   1.000
_cell.length_b   1.000
_cell.length_c   1.000
_cell.angle_alpha   90.00
_cell.angle_beta   90.00
_cell.angle_gamma   90.00
#
_symmetry.space_group_name_H-M   'P 1'
#
loop_
_entity.id
_entity.type
_entity.pdbx_description
1 polymer ?
#
loop_
_entity_poly.entity_id
_entity_poly.type
_entity_poly.pdbx_seq_one_letter_code
_entity_poly.pdbx_strand_id
1 'polypeptide(L)'
;MASLAATFGRGAMTNGWVDIKNADVILAMGGNPAENHPCGFKWTIEAKKTRNAKLVVVDPRFTRTAAVADVYAPIRPGTDIAFLNGIIRYALNTGRYHEEYVRIHTAGPYIVGEKYRFDEGLFSGFDPAKGDYDKSAWAYEPDPKTNGYQVDPTMKHPRCTLQLLKKHVDRYTPEMVERICGTPKAKFLEVAEVVTSTGNPERVGTVTYALGWTQHSVGVQIIRAAATLQLLLGNVGRPGGGVNALRGHSNIQGATDTAGTFEILTGYLATPRSELTDLQTYLKAVTPTTLNTQAWASVNYYSNYPKFMVSLLKALYGKAAANDNDWGYQWLPKTDGNHSWLYMFDDMYRGNSRRAGGTEPAPEGLMTFGFNPVAVGPNSSKMINALSKLTWLVVGENYQIETATFWKAPKEYGGPDPSRIQTEVFQLPCGGFAETDGSFTNSARQIQWKWKAIDAPGAAKTDQEVISRILLAVRELYRKEGGALPEQVLNVTWNYSNPINPDLAEVLKEVNGKAITDLKDKDGKVIRAAGQQLDGFGQLRDDGSTSCGNWIYSGVYTEAGNNAARRGTGDPTGLGMYPDWTFSWPANRRIMYNRASADAEGRPWDPTRAGIAWNGTKWVGDVPDFPPDSPPGQYGAFIMLPEGVGRLYAPVLNDGPFPEHYEATEAAIENPLHPKVTSNPVTMRFSSDKDVYGNRDQFPVVCTTYRLTEMYHYWTHHTGILNQLQPGFFIEIPEELAKEKGIANGSRARVTSARGAIEGVAMVTRRLGKMTIDGKI
;
A
#
# COMPACT_ATOMS: atom_id res chain seq x y z
N MET A 1 1.59 4.21 -9.79
CA MET A 1 0.50 3.26 -9.42
C MET A 1 1.05 2.22 -8.47
N ALA A 2 0.31 1.83 -7.43
CA ALA A 2 0.70 0.77 -6.51
C ALA A 2 0.64 -0.63 -7.15
N SER A 3 1.48 -1.56 -6.68
CA SER A 3 1.64 -2.92 -7.21
C SER A 3 0.35 -3.75 -7.22
N LEU A 4 -0.32 -3.87 -6.07
CA LEU A 4 -1.55 -4.65 -5.96
C LEU A 4 -2.70 -4.02 -6.73
N ALA A 5 -2.78 -2.69 -6.78
CA ALA A 5 -3.77 -2.00 -7.59
C ALA A 5 -3.56 -2.28 -9.09
N ALA A 6 -2.31 -2.26 -9.57
CA ALA A 6 -1.99 -2.63 -10.93
C ALA A 6 -2.31 -4.10 -11.26
N THR A 7 -2.30 -4.99 -10.26
CA THR A 7 -2.44 -6.44 -10.45
C THR A 7 -3.87 -6.95 -10.27
N PHE A 8 -4.58 -6.44 -9.27
CA PHE A 8 -5.90 -6.89 -8.83
C PHE A 8 -6.96 -5.79 -8.89
N GLY A 9 -6.56 -4.54 -9.12
CA GLY A 9 -7.45 -3.38 -9.16
C GLY A 9 -7.67 -2.67 -7.83
N ARG A 10 -7.14 -3.17 -6.70
CA ARG A 10 -7.08 -2.42 -5.42
C ARG A 10 -5.74 -2.61 -4.72
N GLY A 11 -5.31 -1.59 -3.97
CA GLY A 11 -4.03 -1.57 -3.26
C GLY A 11 -4.05 -2.23 -1.87
N ALA A 12 -5.18 -2.79 -1.44
CA ALA A 12 -5.38 -3.22 -0.07
C ALA A 12 -4.99 -4.68 0.23
N MET A 13 -4.84 -5.01 1.51
CA MET A 13 -4.75 -6.39 2.00
C MET A 13 -5.99 -7.16 1.53
N THR A 14 -5.78 -8.28 0.84
CA THR A 14 -6.86 -8.97 0.13
C THR A 14 -7.82 -9.69 1.06
N ASN A 15 -7.32 -10.25 2.16
CA ASN A 15 -8.07 -11.04 3.12
C ASN A 15 -8.08 -10.33 4.49
N GLY A 16 -8.14 -11.08 5.60
CA GLY A 16 -8.14 -10.54 6.95
C GLY A 16 -7.30 -11.37 7.93
N TRP A 17 -7.11 -10.84 9.14
CA TRP A 17 -6.26 -11.45 10.16
C TRP A 17 -6.67 -12.88 10.53
N VAL A 18 -7.96 -13.08 10.83
CA VAL A 18 -8.49 -14.38 11.26
C VAL A 18 -8.41 -15.41 10.13
N ASP A 19 -8.60 -14.96 8.88
CA ASP A 19 -8.62 -15.83 7.71
C ASP A 19 -7.29 -16.56 7.47
N ILE A 20 -6.17 -16.04 8.00
CA ILE A 20 -4.86 -16.72 7.95
C ILE A 20 -4.94 -18.13 8.55
N LYS A 21 -5.84 -18.39 9.52
CA LYS A 21 -6.05 -19.72 10.12
C LYS A 21 -6.45 -20.79 9.09
N ASN A 22 -7.00 -20.38 7.94
CA ASN A 22 -7.50 -21.25 6.89
C ASN A 22 -6.43 -21.66 5.86
N ALA A 23 -5.21 -21.14 5.98
CA ALA A 23 -4.09 -21.41 5.06
C ALA A 23 -3.51 -22.82 5.26
N ASP A 24 -2.97 -23.41 4.20
CA ASP A 24 -2.15 -24.64 4.26
C ASP A 24 -0.65 -24.33 4.14
N VAL A 25 -0.29 -23.18 3.58
CA VAL A 25 1.08 -22.65 3.53
C VAL A 25 1.06 -21.14 3.78
N ILE A 26 1.95 -20.67 4.65
CA ILE A 26 2.16 -19.25 4.92
C ILE A 26 3.60 -18.92 4.52
N LEU A 27 3.77 -18.04 3.52
CA LEU A 27 5.06 -17.45 3.18
C LEU A 27 5.20 -16.10 3.89
N ALA A 28 6.02 -16.05 4.93
CA ALA A 28 6.45 -14.82 5.59
C ALA A 28 7.77 -14.37 4.96
N MET A 29 7.68 -13.45 3.99
CA MET A 29 8.81 -12.92 3.24
C MET A 29 8.61 -11.42 3.04
N GLY A 30 9.65 -10.62 3.30
CA GLY A 30 9.49 -9.16 3.33
C GLY A 30 8.73 -8.64 4.56
N GLY A 31 8.60 -9.46 5.62
CA GLY A 31 7.94 -9.11 6.86
C GLY A 31 8.32 -10.04 8.02
N ASN A 32 8.16 -9.55 9.25
CA ASN A 32 8.46 -10.28 10.49
C ASN A 32 7.23 -10.26 11.42
N PRO A 33 6.15 -10.99 11.07
CA PRO A 33 4.84 -10.83 11.70
C PRO A 33 4.80 -11.22 13.19
N ALA A 34 5.65 -12.12 13.66
CA ALA A 34 5.73 -12.43 15.09
C ALA A 34 6.20 -11.24 15.94
N GLU A 35 6.93 -10.30 15.34
CA GLU A 35 7.40 -9.10 16.03
C GLU A 35 6.54 -7.88 15.74
N ASN A 36 6.19 -7.67 14.48
CA ASN A 36 5.53 -6.45 14.04
C ASN A 36 4.00 -6.54 14.09
N HIS A 37 3.45 -7.75 14.15
CA HIS A 37 2.01 -8.02 14.17
C HIS A 37 1.63 -9.18 15.10
N PRO A 38 2.15 -9.23 16.36
CA PRO A 38 2.10 -10.43 17.20
C PRO A 38 0.68 -10.96 17.43
N CYS A 39 -0.30 -10.07 17.66
CA CYS A 39 -1.70 -10.46 17.84
C CYS A 39 -2.32 -11.06 16.56
N GLY A 40 -1.96 -10.54 15.39
CA GLY A 40 -2.39 -11.10 14.10
C GLY A 40 -1.70 -12.43 13.81
N PHE A 41 -0.42 -12.56 14.19
CA PHE A 41 0.40 -13.77 14.00
C PHE A 41 -0.13 -14.99 14.75
N LYS A 42 -0.95 -14.80 15.80
CA LYS A 42 -1.73 -15.88 16.43
C LYS A 42 -2.38 -16.80 15.39
N TRP A 43 -2.98 -16.24 14.35
CA TRP A 43 -3.71 -17.02 13.34
C TRP A 43 -2.80 -17.83 12.42
N THR A 44 -1.53 -17.45 12.27
CA THR A 44 -0.51 -18.32 11.63
C THR A 44 -0.27 -19.56 12.48
N ILE A 45 -0.16 -19.40 13.81
CA ILE A 45 0.01 -20.53 14.73
C ILE A 45 -1.25 -21.41 14.77
N GLU A 46 -2.45 -20.82 14.71
CA GLU A 46 -3.69 -21.61 14.61
C GLU A 46 -3.76 -22.42 13.31
N ALA A 47 -3.32 -21.86 12.18
CA ALA A 47 -3.21 -22.63 10.92
C ALA A 47 -2.27 -23.83 11.07
N LYS A 48 -1.11 -23.64 11.72
CA LYS A 48 -0.16 -24.74 12.00
C LYS A 48 -0.82 -25.83 12.85
N LYS A 49 -1.53 -25.46 13.91
CA LYS A 49 -2.14 -26.41 14.86
C LYS A 49 -3.33 -27.15 14.28
N THR A 50 -4.21 -26.45 13.58
CA THR A 50 -5.53 -26.97 13.18
C THR A 50 -5.58 -27.48 11.75
N ARG A 51 -4.67 -27.02 10.88
CA ARG A 51 -4.59 -27.40 9.47
C ARG A 51 -3.27 -28.04 9.07
N ASN A 52 -2.34 -28.22 10.02
CA ASN A 52 -0.97 -28.66 9.73
C ASN A 52 -0.28 -27.76 8.68
N ALA A 53 -0.60 -26.46 8.71
CA ALA A 53 -0.05 -25.50 7.77
C ALA A 53 1.47 -25.40 7.90
N LYS A 54 2.16 -25.14 6.79
CA LYS A 54 3.61 -24.90 6.79
C LYS A 54 3.92 -23.40 6.80
N LEU A 55 4.68 -22.96 7.79
CA LEU A 55 5.22 -21.60 7.86
C LEU A 55 6.62 -21.59 7.24
N VAL A 56 6.76 -20.86 6.14
CA VAL A 56 8.03 -20.60 5.44
C VAL A 56 8.45 -19.17 5.72
N VAL A 57 9.66 -18.97 6.24
CA VAL A 57 10.25 -17.66 6.49
C VAL A 57 11.45 -17.45 5.57
N VAL A 58 11.43 -16.35 4.83
CA VAL A 58 12.56 -15.92 3.99
C VAL A 58 12.96 -14.52 4.41
N ASP A 59 14.09 -14.41 5.13
CA ASP A 59 14.54 -13.17 5.76
C ASP A 59 16.08 -13.17 5.86
N PRO A 60 16.78 -12.04 5.67
CA PRO A 60 18.23 -11.92 5.91
C PRO A 60 18.65 -12.33 7.32
N ARG A 61 17.72 -12.37 8.28
CA ARG A 61 17.97 -12.65 9.69
C ARG A 61 17.11 -13.82 10.15
N PHE A 62 17.65 -14.60 11.09
CA PHE A 62 16.85 -15.54 11.86
C PHE A 62 16.08 -14.76 12.94
N THR A 63 14.85 -14.39 12.62
CA THR A 63 13.96 -13.57 13.47
C THR A 63 13.15 -14.40 14.48
N ARG A 64 12.35 -13.75 15.33
CA ARG A 64 11.38 -14.45 16.19
C ARG A 64 10.30 -15.17 15.38
N THR A 65 9.99 -14.71 14.16
CA THR A 65 9.12 -15.46 13.23
C THR A 65 9.84 -16.72 12.72
N ALA A 66 11.12 -16.61 12.34
CA ALA A 66 11.91 -17.76 11.89
C ALA A 66 12.03 -18.85 12.97
N ALA A 67 12.09 -18.47 14.25
CA ALA A 67 12.18 -19.40 15.39
C ALA A 67 11.01 -20.39 15.49
N VAL A 68 9.86 -20.09 14.88
CA VAL A 68 8.67 -20.96 14.87
C VAL A 68 8.29 -21.43 13.46
N ALA A 69 9.15 -21.18 12.47
CA ALA A 69 8.96 -21.61 11.09
C ALA A 69 9.23 -23.10 10.92
N ASP A 70 8.57 -23.70 9.92
CA ASP A 70 8.92 -25.05 9.44
C ASP A 70 10.15 -25.00 8.53
N VAL A 71 10.25 -23.94 7.71
CA VAL A 71 11.38 -23.71 6.80
C VAL A 71 11.86 -22.27 6.97
N TYR A 72 13.17 -22.09 7.21
CA TYR A 72 13.84 -20.80 7.16
C TYR A 72 14.88 -20.78 6.03
N ALA A 73 14.85 -19.74 5.20
CA ALA A 73 15.85 -19.50 4.17
C ALA A 73 16.44 -18.08 4.29
N PRO A 74 17.77 -17.94 4.37
CA PRO A 74 18.41 -16.63 4.35
C PRO A 74 18.33 -16.02 2.95
N ILE A 75 18.21 -14.69 2.85
CA ILE A 75 18.22 -13.95 1.59
C ILE A 75 19.00 -12.63 1.77
N ARG A 76 19.76 -12.21 0.76
CA ARG A 76 20.38 -10.87 0.74
C ARG A 76 19.30 -9.78 0.61
N PRO A 77 19.36 -8.68 1.39
CA PRO A 77 18.43 -7.57 1.21
C PRO A 77 18.45 -7.02 -0.22
N GLY A 78 17.26 -6.85 -0.82
CA GLY A 78 17.10 -6.27 -2.15
C GLY A 78 17.13 -7.27 -3.31
N THR A 79 17.14 -8.58 -3.04
CA THR A 79 17.16 -9.63 -4.09
C THR A 79 15.88 -10.43 -4.20
N ASP A 80 14.80 -9.95 -3.56
CA ASP A 80 13.51 -10.65 -3.47
C ASP A 80 12.90 -10.97 -4.84
N ILE A 81 13.09 -10.11 -5.86
CA ILE A 81 12.59 -10.36 -7.22
C ILE A 81 13.22 -11.63 -7.79
N ALA A 82 14.55 -11.79 -7.66
CA ALA A 82 15.23 -12.98 -8.17
C ALA A 82 14.73 -14.25 -7.49
N PHE A 83 14.53 -14.20 -6.17
CA PHE A 83 13.97 -15.32 -5.41
C PHE A 83 12.55 -15.68 -5.85
N LEU A 84 11.64 -14.69 -5.92
CA LEU A 84 10.24 -14.88 -6.29
C LEU A 84 10.08 -15.32 -7.75
N ASN A 85 10.83 -14.72 -8.68
CA ASN A 85 10.85 -15.15 -10.09
C ASN A 85 11.41 -16.57 -10.23
N GLY A 86 12.36 -16.97 -9.37
CA GLY A 86 12.79 -18.35 -9.26
C GLY A 86 11.65 -19.31 -8.86
N ILE A 87 10.83 -18.95 -7.87
CA ILE A 87 9.66 -19.78 -7.48
C ILE A 87 8.64 -19.83 -8.63
N ILE A 88 8.38 -18.70 -9.29
CA ILE A 88 7.49 -18.64 -10.46
C ILE A 88 7.99 -19.58 -11.57
N ARG A 89 9.29 -19.52 -11.87
CA ARG A 89 9.95 -20.42 -12.82
C ARG A 89 9.77 -21.89 -12.41
N TYR A 90 10.00 -22.21 -11.14
CA TYR A 90 9.80 -23.57 -10.62
C TYR A 90 8.35 -24.04 -10.83
N ALA A 91 7.37 -23.24 -10.40
CA ALA A 91 5.95 -23.54 -10.55
C ALA A 91 5.56 -23.83 -12.01
N LEU A 92 6.03 -23.00 -12.95
CA LEU A 92 5.72 -23.13 -14.38
C LEU A 92 6.39 -24.34 -15.02
N ASN A 93 7.65 -24.64 -14.66
CA ASN A 93 8.42 -25.75 -15.25
C ASN A 93 8.03 -27.11 -14.70
N THR A 94 7.53 -27.19 -13.46
CA THR A 94 7.06 -28.43 -12.85
C THR A 94 5.56 -28.65 -12.96
N GLY A 95 4.82 -27.74 -13.62
CA GLY A 95 3.36 -27.80 -13.71
C GLY A 95 2.64 -27.61 -12.37
N ARG A 96 3.29 -26.99 -11.37
CA ARG A 96 2.74 -26.75 -10.02
C ARG A 96 2.07 -25.38 -9.94
N TYR A 97 1.13 -25.14 -10.85
CA TYR A 97 0.30 -23.93 -10.88
C TYR A 97 -1.13 -24.32 -11.23
N HIS A 98 -2.11 -23.55 -10.76
CA HIS A 98 -3.52 -23.84 -10.96
C HIS A 98 -3.97 -23.39 -12.35
N GLU A 99 -3.80 -24.26 -13.35
CA GLU A 99 -3.99 -23.91 -14.77
C GLU A 99 -5.40 -23.36 -15.09
N GLU A 100 -6.44 -23.98 -14.54
CA GLU A 100 -7.81 -23.52 -14.75
C GLU A 100 -8.08 -22.13 -14.15
N TYR A 101 -7.61 -21.89 -12.92
CA TYR A 101 -7.67 -20.56 -12.31
C TYR A 101 -6.95 -19.52 -13.17
N VAL A 102 -5.74 -19.83 -13.66
CA VAL A 102 -4.97 -18.92 -14.53
C VAL A 102 -5.75 -18.59 -15.80
N ARG A 103 -6.39 -19.58 -16.40
CA ARG A 103 -7.16 -19.42 -17.64
C ARG A 103 -8.38 -18.53 -17.48
N ILE A 104 -9.11 -18.68 -16.37
CA ILE A 104 -10.41 -18.00 -16.16
C ILE A 104 -10.23 -16.65 -15.47
N HIS A 105 -9.38 -16.57 -14.45
CA HIS A 105 -9.33 -15.43 -13.54
C HIS A 105 -8.15 -14.48 -13.80
N THR A 106 -7.28 -14.78 -14.78
CA THR A 106 -6.09 -13.96 -15.06
C THR A 106 -5.98 -13.55 -16.52
N ALA A 107 -5.11 -12.59 -16.80
CA ALA A 107 -4.73 -12.18 -18.14
C ALA A 107 -3.82 -13.20 -18.86
N GLY A 108 -3.59 -14.40 -18.32
CA GLY A 108 -2.78 -15.47 -18.92
C GLY A 108 -3.03 -15.69 -20.43
N PRO A 109 -4.30 -15.79 -20.87
CA PRO A 109 -4.68 -15.90 -22.28
C PRO A 109 -4.45 -14.66 -23.16
N TYR A 110 -4.30 -13.47 -22.59
CA TYR A 110 -4.30 -12.21 -23.34
C TYR A 110 -3.03 -12.07 -24.19
N ILE A 111 -3.18 -11.67 -25.45
CA ILE A 111 -2.08 -11.52 -26.39
C ILE A 111 -1.51 -10.10 -26.27
N VAL A 112 -0.20 -9.99 -26.07
CA VAL A 112 0.52 -8.69 -26.06
C VAL A 112 0.78 -8.24 -27.50
N GLY A 113 0.93 -6.95 -27.78
CA GLY A 113 1.17 -6.38 -29.13
C GLY A 113 2.64 -6.30 -29.53
N GLU A 114 2.96 -6.38 -30.84
CA GLU A 114 4.30 -6.79 -31.35
C GLU A 114 5.47 -5.89 -30.97
N LYS A 115 5.19 -4.68 -30.48
CA LYS A 115 6.19 -3.74 -29.99
C LYS A 115 6.86 -4.20 -28.69
N TYR A 116 6.25 -5.12 -27.94
CA TYR A 116 6.84 -5.62 -26.70
C TYR A 116 8.10 -6.44 -26.97
N ARG A 117 9.19 -6.06 -26.31
CA ARG A 117 10.46 -6.79 -26.22
C ARG A 117 11.08 -6.59 -24.83
N PHE A 118 11.99 -7.49 -24.48
CA PHE A 118 12.87 -7.35 -23.32
C PHE A 118 14.27 -7.80 -23.77
N ASP A 119 15.27 -6.99 -23.47
CA ASP A 119 16.68 -7.23 -23.84
C ASP A 119 17.60 -6.70 -22.74
N GLU A 120 18.47 -7.57 -22.20
CA GLU A 120 19.55 -7.21 -21.27
C GLU A 120 19.17 -6.22 -20.13
N GLY A 121 18.01 -6.42 -19.50
CA GLY A 121 17.56 -5.57 -18.39
C GLY A 121 16.79 -4.32 -18.81
N LEU A 122 16.39 -4.20 -20.07
CA LEU A 122 15.53 -3.11 -20.56
C LEU A 122 14.30 -3.68 -21.29
N PHE A 123 13.15 -3.07 -21.06
CA PHE A 123 11.96 -3.32 -21.86
C PHE A 123 11.97 -2.46 -23.14
N SER A 124 11.14 -2.80 -24.13
CA SER A 124 10.96 -1.90 -25.27
C SER A 124 10.36 -0.56 -24.85
N GLY A 125 10.77 0.51 -25.54
CA GLY A 125 10.32 1.88 -25.26
C GLY A 125 11.22 2.68 -24.32
N PHE A 126 12.35 2.14 -23.85
CA PHE A 126 13.26 2.89 -22.98
C PHE A 126 13.89 4.10 -23.68
N ASP A 127 13.79 5.27 -23.06
CA ASP A 127 14.48 6.49 -23.46
C ASP A 127 15.60 6.79 -22.44
N PRO A 128 16.88 6.55 -22.79
CA PRO A 128 18.00 6.75 -21.87
C PRO A 128 18.24 8.22 -21.51
N ALA A 129 17.78 9.17 -22.32
CA ALA A 129 17.93 10.59 -22.02
C ALA A 129 16.93 11.05 -20.93
N LYS A 130 15.77 10.40 -20.87
CA LYS A 130 14.72 10.70 -19.88
C LYS A 130 14.77 9.77 -18.66
N GLY A 131 15.33 8.58 -18.79
CA GLY A 131 15.24 7.54 -17.76
C GLY A 131 13.78 7.10 -17.55
N ASP A 132 13.04 6.93 -18.65
CA ASP A 132 11.62 6.54 -18.65
C ASP A 132 11.29 5.64 -19.85
N TYR A 133 10.09 5.08 -19.89
CA TYR A 133 9.60 4.19 -20.94
C TYR A 133 8.38 4.76 -21.67
N ASP A 134 8.36 4.64 -23.00
CA ASP A 134 7.12 4.67 -23.78
C ASP A 134 6.34 3.35 -23.58
N LYS A 135 5.39 3.40 -22.63
CA LYS A 135 4.55 2.27 -22.26
C LYS A 135 3.57 1.85 -23.36
N SER A 136 3.40 2.62 -24.44
CA SER A 136 2.57 2.21 -25.59
C SER A 136 3.10 0.93 -26.25
N ALA A 137 4.41 0.66 -26.12
CA ALA A 137 5.04 -0.57 -26.57
C ALA A 137 4.56 -1.83 -25.81
N TRP A 138 3.86 -1.64 -24.69
CA TRP A 138 3.44 -2.72 -23.79
C TRP A 138 1.96 -3.07 -23.91
N ALA A 139 1.22 -2.46 -24.83
CA ALA A 139 -0.22 -2.70 -24.98
C ALA A 139 -0.55 -4.17 -25.34
N TYR A 140 -1.75 -4.62 -24.97
CA TYR A 140 -2.34 -5.83 -25.52
C TYR A 140 -2.69 -5.64 -27.00
N GLU A 141 -2.72 -6.73 -27.76
CA GLU A 141 -3.08 -6.73 -29.17
C GLU A 141 -4.60 -6.52 -29.31
N PRO A 142 -5.06 -5.44 -29.98
CA PRO A 142 -6.49 -5.18 -30.13
C PRO A 142 -7.16 -6.24 -31.00
N ASP A 143 -8.43 -6.51 -30.71
CA ASP A 143 -9.30 -7.33 -31.55
C ASP A 143 -10.41 -6.47 -32.17
N PRO A 144 -10.30 -6.15 -33.48
CA PRO A 144 -11.31 -5.36 -34.19
C PRO A 144 -12.70 -5.99 -34.20
N LYS A 145 -12.83 -7.31 -33.97
CA LYS A 145 -14.13 -8.01 -34.01
C LYS A 145 -14.93 -7.84 -32.73
N THR A 146 -14.24 -7.82 -31.58
CA THR A 146 -14.86 -7.73 -30.25
C THR A 146 -14.83 -6.33 -29.67
N ASN A 147 -14.14 -5.39 -30.33
CA ASN A 147 -13.83 -4.07 -29.78
C ASN A 147 -13.12 -4.18 -28.41
N GLY A 148 -12.30 -5.23 -28.27
CA GLY A 148 -11.54 -5.60 -27.08
C GLY A 148 -10.11 -6.00 -27.45
N TYR A 149 -9.61 -7.10 -26.87
CA TYR A 149 -8.25 -7.59 -27.11
C TYR A 149 -8.24 -9.06 -27.50
N GLN A 150 -7.24 -9.44 -28.28
CA GLN A 150 -7.06 -10.84 -28.68
C GLN A 150 -6.70 -11.69 -27.45
N VAL A 151 -7.38 -12.82 -27.33
CA VAL A 151 -7.16 -13.82 -26.28
C VAL A 151 -6.97 -15.20 -26.93
N ASP A 152 -6.04 -15.98 -26.39
CA ASP A 152 -5.89 -17.40 -26.71
C ASP A 152 -6.21 -18.24 -25.47
N PRO A 153 -7.45 -18.78 -25.35
CA PRO A 153 -7.86 -19.60 -24.21
C PRO A 153 -7.03 -20.88 -24.02
N THR A 154 -6.29 -21.33 -25.04
CA THR A 154 -5.37 -22.47 -24.91
C THR A 154 -4.07 -22.10 -24.19
N MET A 155 -3.80 -20.79 -24.07
CA MET A 155 -2.56 -20.23 -23.50
C MET A 155 -1.29 -20.72 -24.20
N LYS A 156 -1.37 -21.09 -25.49
CA LYS A 156 -0.23 -21.62 -26.28
C LYS A 156 0.37 -20.57 -27.22
N HIS A 157 -0.37 -19.51 -27.56
CA HIS A 157 0.11 -18.43 -28.40
C HIS A 157 1.41 -17.86 -27.80
N PRO A 158 2.51 -17.76 -28.57
CA PRO A 158 3.83 -17.40 -28.03
C PRO A 158 3.87 -16.01 -27.38
N ARG A 159 2.87 -15.18 -27.67
CA ARG A 159 2.73 -13.82 -27.16
C ARG A 159 1.59 -13.65 -26.16
N CYS A 160 0.93 -14.73 -25.73
CA CYS A 160 0.03 -14.62 -24.59
C CYS A 160 0.86 -14.33 -23.32
N THR A 161 0.28 -13.63 -22.34
CA THR A 161 1.03 -13.16 -21.18
C THR A 161 1.68 -14.31 -20.40
N LEU A 162 1.07 -15.50 -20.36
CA LEU A 162 1.65 -16.67 -19.70
C LEU A 162 2.94 -17.14 -20.39
N GLN A 163 2.97 -17.21 -21.72
CA GLN A 163 4.17 -17.65 -22.46
C GLN A 163 5.28 -16.61 -22.39
N LEU A 164 4.93 -15.32 -22.42
CA LEU A 164 5.90 -14.24 -22.22
C LEU A 164 6.47 -14.25 -20.79
N LEU A 165 5.65 -14.53 -19.78
CA LEU A 165 6.11 -14.70 -18.40
C LEU A 165 7.09 -15.88 -18.29
N LYS A 166 6.75 -17.05 -18.87
CA LYS A 166 7.64 -18.22 -18.93
C LYS A 166 9.00 -17.86 -19.52
N LYS A 167 9.01 -17.16 -20.66
CA LYS A 167 10.25 -16.68 -21.28
C LYS A 167 11.03 -15.70 -20.39
N HIS A 168 10.34 -14.78 -19.72
CA HIS A 168 10.95 -13.77 -18.86
C HIS A 168 11.67 -14.39 -17.66
N VAL A 169 11.01 -15.34 -16.99
CA VAL A 169 11.51 -15.95 -15.74
C VAL A 169 12.49 -17.11 -15.96
N ASP A 170 12.66 -17.60 -17.18
CA ASP A 170 13.51 -18.79 -17.45
C ASP A 170 14.97 -18.60 -17.00
N ARG A 171 15.47 -17.36 -17.03
CA ARG A 171 16.82 -16.97 -16.59
C ARG A 171 17.05 -17.11 -15.07
N TYR A 172 15.99 -17.20 -14.27
CA TYR A 172 16.06 -17.29 -12.81
C TYR A 172 16.17 -18.74 -12.34
N THR A 173 17.22 -19.45 -12.80
CA THR A 173 17.48 -20.83 -12.37
C THR A 173 17.84 -20.90 -10.87
N PRO A 174 17.73 -22.07 -10.22
CA PRO A 174 18.16 -22.22 -8.83
C PRO A 174 19.61 -21.76 -8.58
N GLU A 175 20.51 -21.96 -9.54
CA GLU A 175 21.90 -21.50 -9.51
C GLU A 175 21.99 -19.97 -9.59
N MET A 176 21.18 -19.35 -10.45
CA MET A 176 21.12 -17.89 -10.54
C MET A 176 20.53 -17.26 -9.27
N VAL A 177 19.51 -17.90 -8.68
CA VAL A 177 18.97 -17.48 -7.38
C VAL A 177 20.04 -17.56 -6.29
N GLU A 178 20.76 -18.67 -6.18
CA GLU A 178 21.87 -18.80 -5.23
C GLU A 178 22.94 -17.73 -5.44
N ARG A 179 23.32 -17.49 -6.70
CA ARG A 179 24.33 -16.50 -7.08
C ARG A 179 23.94 -15.06 -6.70
N ILE A 180 22.69 -14.66 -6.93
CA ILE A 180 22.19 -13.30 -6.65
C ILE A 180 21.85 -13.12 -5.17
N CYS A 181 21.09 -14.06 -4.60
CA CYS A 181 20.46 -13.95 -3.29
C CYS A 181 21.34 -14.44 -2.14
N GLY A 182 22.34 -15.30 -2.42
CA GLY A 182 23.11 -16.01 -1.40
C GLY A 182 22.34 -17.14 -0.70
N THR A 183 21.11 -17.40 -1.10
CA THR A 183 20.32 -18.51 -0.55
C THR A 183 20.83 -19.83 -1.11
N PRO A 184 21.23 -20.80 -0.28
CA PRO A 184 21.70 -22.08 -0.77
C PRO A 184 20.66 -22.74 -1.69
N LYS A 185 21.08 -23.25 -2.85
CA LYS A 185 20.21 -23.83 -3.88
C LYS A 185 19.25 -24.87 -3.32
N ALA A 186 19.75 -25.77 -2.48
CA ALA A 186 18.94 -26.82 -1.85
C ALA A 186 17.83 -26.22 -0.96
N LYS A 187 18.14 -25.15 -0.24
CA LYS A 187 17.17 -24.46 0.62
C LYS A 187 16.13 -23.68 -0.19
N PHE A 188 16.55 -23.04 -1.28
CA PHE A 188 15.62 -22.42 -2.22
C PHE A 188 14.65 -23.44 -2.83
N LEU A 189 15.14 -24.62 -3.25
CA LEU A 189 14.29 -25.68 -3.80
C LEU A 189 13.29 -26.22 -2.78
N GLU A 190 13.67 -26.38 -1.51
CA GLU A 190 12.76 -26.75 -0.42
C GLU A 190 11.64 -25.70 -0.25
N VAL A 191 11.99 -24.41 -0.26
CA VAL A 191 11.00 -23.32 -0.21
C VAL A 191 10.07 -23.38 -1.43
N ALA A 192 10.62 -23.50 -2.64
CA ALA A 192 9.84 -23.54 -3.86
C ALA A 192 8.88 -24.75 -3.87
N GLU A 193 9.31 -25.92 -3.41
CA GLU A 193 8.46 -27.11 -3.30
C GLU A 193 7.28 -26.88 -2.34
N VAL A 194 7.55 -26.37 -1.13
CA VAL A 194 6.52 -26.12 -0.12
C VAL A 194 5.54 -25.07 -0.60
N VAL A 195 6.02 -23.92 -1.11
CA VAL A 195 5.15 -22.82 -1.56
C VAL A 195 4.30 -23.23 -2.76
N THR A 196 4.90 -23.88 -3.77
CA THR A 196 4.15 -24.29 -4.98
C THR A 196 3.25 -25.50 -4.76
N SER A 197 3.31 -26.14 -3.58
CA SER A 197 2.38 -27.21 -3.23
C SER A 197 0.91 -26.76 -3.11
N THR A 198 0.66 -25.43 -3.12
CA THR A 198 -0.69 -24.84 -3.17
C THR A 198 -1.15 -24.49 -4.58
N GLY A 199 -0.40 -24.85 -5.62
CA GLY A 199 -0.75 -24.54 -7.02
C GLY A 199 -1.84 -25.45 -7.57
N ASN A 200 -2.96 -25.63 -6.86
CA ASN A 200 -4.05 -26.53 -7.19
C ASN A 200 -5.38 -26.12 -6.50
N PRO A 201 -6.51 -26.76 -6.85
CA PRO A 201 -7.81 -26.51 -6.20
C PRO A 201 -7.87 -26.93 -4.73
N GLU A 202 -7.09 -27.91 -4.28
CA GLU A 202 -7.27 -28.51 -2.95
C GLU A 202 -6.55 -27.74 -1.83
N ARG A 203 -5.49 -27.00 -2.15
CA ARG A 203 -4.65 -26.31 -1.16
C ARG A 203 -4.61 -24.81 -1.41
N VAL A 204 -4.42 -24.06 -0.34
CA VAL A 204 -4.41 -22.58 -0.35
C VAL A 204 -3.18 -22.06 0.40
N GLY A 205 -2.46 -21.15 -0.24
CA GLY A 205 -1.30 -20.47 0.34
C GLY A 205 -1.53 -18.98 0.50
N THR A 206 -0.96 -18.37 1.53
CA THR A 206 -0.96 -16.92 1.72
C THR A 206 0.45 -16.36 1.83
N VAL A 207 0.64 -15.15 1.32
CA VAL A 207 1.86 -14.36 1.51
C VAL A 207 1.60 -13.30 2.57
N THR A 208 2.45 -13.23 3.58
CA THR A 208 2.45 -12.17 4.60
C THR A 208 3.72 -11.33 4.47
N TYR A 209 3.57 -10.03 4.22
CA TYR A 209 4.70 -9.12 4.02
C TYR A 209 4.39 -7.72 4.53
N ALA A 210 5.42 -6.91 4.70
CA ALA A 210 5.32 -5.48 5.00
C ALA A 210 6.52 -4.73 4.40
N LEU A 211 7.37 -4.16 5.25
CA LEU A 211 8.39 -3.20 4.86
C LEU A 211 9.62 -3.80 4.18
N GLY A 212 9.90 -5.08 4.44
CA GLY A 212 11.04 -5.77 3.82
C GLY A 212 10.94 -5.82 2.28
N TRP A 213 9.74 -5.63 1.73
CA TRP A 213 9.52 -5.50 0.28
C TRP A 213 9.23 -4.07 -0.19
N THR A 214 8.63 -3.22 0.64
CA THR A 214 8.18 -1.90 0.17
C THR A 214 9.28 -0.84 0.16
N GLN A 215 10.33 -1.00 0.97
CA GLN A 215 11.37 0.03 1.16
C GLN A 215 12.59 -0.19 0.26
N HIS A 216 12.34 -0.40 -1.03
CA HIS A 216 13.37 -0.56 -2.08
C HIS A 216 12.99 0.27 -3.32
N SER A 217 13.97 0.65 -4.14
CA SER A 217 13.71 1.31 -5.44
C SER A 217 12.87 0.45 -6.39
N VAL A 218 12.88 -0.88 -6.19
CA VAL A 218 12.09 -1.86 -6.94
C VAL A 218 10.94 -2.46 -6.12
N GLY A 219 10.54 -1.83 -5.00
CA GLY A 219 9.58 -2.41 -4.06
C GLY A 219 8.21 -2.72 -4.67
N VAL A 220 7.77 -1.90 -5.63
CA VAL A 220 6.55 -2.15 -6.41
C VAL A 220 6.66 -3.48 -7.17
N GLN A 221 7.81 -3.75 -7.78
CA GLN A 221 8.04 -4.96 -8.57
C GLN A 221 8.24 -6.22 -7.70
N ILE A 222 8.83 -6.09 -6.51
CA ILE A 222 8.89 -7.21 -5.54
C ILE A 222 7.48 -7.71 -5.21
N ILE A 223 6.59 -6.79 -4.86
CA ILE A 223 5.20 -7.12 -4.52
C ILE A 223 4.46 -7.66 -5.75
N ARG A 224 4.76 -7.16 -6.95
CA ARG A 224 4.21 -7.70 -8.20
C ARG A 224 4.63 -9.14 -8.43
N ALA A 225 5.88 -9.51 -8.18
CA ALA A 225 6.33 -10.90 -8.30
C ALA A 225 5.54 -11.81 -7.35
N ALA A 226 5.36 -11.41 -6.09
CA ALA A 226 4.55 -12.17 -5.14
C ALA A 226 3.07 -12.25 -5.53
N ALA A 227 2.50 -11.16 -6.05
CA ALA A 227 1.11 -11.14 -6.53
C ALA A 227 0.91 -12.02 -7.76
N THR A 228 1.86 -12.01 -8.71
CA THR A 228 1.89 -12.91 -9.86
C THR A 228 1.99 -14.37 -9.43
N LEU A 229 2.86 -14.69 -8.46
CA LEU A 229 2.94 -16.02 -7.88
C LEU A 229 1.59 -16.46 -7.29
N GLN A 230 0.93 -15.62 -6.50
CA GLN A 230 -0.37 -15.96 -5.92
C GLN A 230 -1.49 -16.13 -6.95
N LEU A 231 -1.43 -15.44 -8.10
CA LEU A 231 -2.34 -15.68 -9.23
C LEU A 231 -2.06 -17.02 -9.91
N LEU A 232 -0.79 -17.37 -10.14
CA LEU A 232 -0.40 -18.65 -10.73
C LEU A 232 -0.81 -19.83 -9.84
N LEU A 233 -0.63 -19.68 -8.53
CA LEU A 233 -1.03 -20.70 -7.57
C LEU A 233 -2.55 -20.78 -7.35
N GLY A 234 -3.33 -19.82 -7.88
CA GLY A 234 -4.78 -19.79 -7.68
C GLY A 234 -5.19 -19.54 -6.23
N ASN A 235 -4.43 -18.69 -5.52
CA ASN A 235 -4.61 -18.41 -4.10
C ASN A 235 -5.43 -17.13 -3.82
N VAL A 236 -5.57 -16.22 -4.79
CA VAL A 236 -6.26 -14.93 -4.59
C VAL A 236 -7.77 -15.13 -4.56
N GLY A 237 -8.46 -14.43 -3.64
CA GLY A 237 -9.92 -14.53 -3.46
C GLY A 237 -10.39 -15.71 -2.61
N ARG A 238 -9.49 -16.62 -2.21
CA ARG A 238 -9.84 -17.82 -1.43
C ARG A 238 -9.62 -17.62 0.07
N PRO A 239 -10.46 -18.23 0.94
CA PRO A 239 -10.19 -18.30 2.37
C PRO A 239 -8.85 -18.98 2.67
N GLY A 240 -8.01 -18.34 3.49
CA GLY A 240 -6.65 -18.79 3.80
C GLY A 240 -5.59 -18.37 2.79
N GLY A 241 -5.99 -17.62 1.76
CA GLY A 241 -5.13 -17.29 0.63
C GLY A 241 -4.69 -15.83 0.56
N GLY A 242 -4.61 -15.34 -0.67
CA GLY A 242 -4.42 -13.93 -0.97
C GLY A 242 -3.04 -13.37 -0.66
N VAL A 243 -2.95 -12.05 -0.74
CA VAL A 243 -1.74 -11.27 -0.50
C VAL A 243 -1.99 -10.41 0.73
N ASN A 244 -1.55 -10.91 1.88
CA ASN A 244 -1.72 -10.25 3.17
C ASN A 244 -0.62 -9.21 3.38
N ALA A 245 -0.81 -8.04 2.74
CA ALA A 245 -0.01 -6.85 2.97
C ALA A 245 -0.30 -6.31 4.38
N LEU A 246 0.59 -6.56 5.34
CA LEU A 246 0.37 -6.23 6.74
C LEU A 246 0.69 -4.76 6.99
N ARG A 247 -0.34 -3.97 7.33
CA ARG A 247 -0.23 -2.52 7.49
C ARG A 247 0.48 -2.16 8.80
N GLY A 248 1.17 -1.01 8.79
CA GLY A 248 1.99 -0.52 9.91
C GLY A 248 1.17 0.18 11.01
N HIS A 249 0.98 1.49 10.89
CA HIS A 249 0.17 2.25 11.87
C HIS A 249 -1.27 1.75 11.94
N SER A 250 -1.85 1.87 13.14
CA SER A 250 -3.21 1.41 13.45
C SER A 250 -4.26 1.86 12.45
N ASN A 251 -4.10 3.07 11.90
CA ASN A 251 -5.00 3.67 10.93
C ASN A 251 -4.31 4.05 9.61
N ILE A 252 -3.15 3.48 9.24
CA ILE A 252 -2.52 3.85 7.95
C ILE A 252 -3.40 3.49 6.76
N GLN A 253 -4.22 2.43 6.88
CA GLN A 253 -5.23 2.10 5.89
C GLN A 253 -6.25 3.23 5.77
N GLY A 254 -6.84 3.67 6.88
CA GLY A 254 -7.84 4.74 6.87
C GLY A 254 -7.25 6.08 6.41
N ALA A 255 -6.03 6.43 6.84
CA ALA A 255 -5.34 7.62 6.35
C ALA A 255 -5.13 7.58 4.83
N THR A 256 -4.75 6.42 4.28
CA THR A 256 -4.65 6.24 2.81
C THR A 256 -6.03 6.35 2.15
N ASP A 257 -7.05 5.75 2.75
CA ASP A 257 -8.44 5.80 2.25
C ASP A 257 -8.98 7.24 2.21
N THR A 258 -8.48 8.13 3.09
CA THR A 258 -8.89 9.54 3.23
C THR A 258 -7.82 10.52 2.74
N ALA A 259 -7.19 10.25 1.60
CA ALA A 259 -6.26 11.18 0.94
C ALA A 259 -4.93 11.46 1.66
N GLY A 260 -4.36 10.46 2.35
CA GLY A 260 -3.08 10.60 3.06
C GLY A 260 -1.83 10.73 2.19
N THR A 261 -1.98 10.81 0.87
CA THR A 261 -0.87 11.01 -0.09
C THR A 261 -1.28 12.00 -1.18
N PHE A 262 -0.33 12.78 -1.70
CA PHE A 262 -0.62 13.94 -2.57
C PHE A 262 -1.34 13.58 -3.88
N GLU A 263 -1.15 12.35 -4.38
CA GLU A 263 -1.63 11.89 -5.69
C GLU A 263 -3.07 11.37 -5.67
N ILE A 264 -3.71 11.27 -4.50
CA ILE A 264 -5.10 10.82 -4.36
C ILE A 264 -5.95 11.77 -3.50
N LEU A 265 -7.23 11.86 -3.85
CA LEU A 265 -8.33 12.32 -3.01
C LEU A 265 -8.97 11.13 -2.27
N THR A 266 -9.97 11.41 -1.44
CA THR A 266 -10.65 10.38 -0.65
C THR A 266 -11.26 9.30 -1.54
N GLY A 267 -11.20 8.05 -1.08
CA GLY A 267 -11.68 6.89 -1.83
C GLY A 267 -10.87 6.56 -3.07
N TYR A 268 -9.57 6.89 -3.09
CA TYR A 268 -8.66 6.59 -4.21
C TYR A 268 -9.09 7.25 -5.54
N LEU A 269 -9.75 8.41 -5.48
CA LEU A 269 -9.91 9.27 -6.64
C LEU A 269 -8.56 9.98 -6.90
N ALA A 270 -8.17 10.19 -8.15
CA ALA A 270 -6.93 10.87 -8.50
C ALA A 270 -7.00 12.37 -8.19
N THR A 271 -5.95 12.92 -7.58
CA THR A 271 -5.77 14.37 -7.48
C THR A 271 -5.68 14.96 -8.90
N PRO A 272 -6.45 16.03 -9.22
CA PRO A 272 -6.39 16.62 -10.55
C PRO A 272 -5.01 17.20 -10.88
N ARG A 273 -4.61 17.11 -12.15
CA ARG A 273 -3.37 17.74 -12.64
C ARG A 273 -3.65 19.12 -13.23
N SER A 274 -2.66 20.00 -13.25
CA SER A 274 -2.81 21.40 -13.66
C SER A 274 -3.37 21.57 -15.07
N GLU A 275 -3.08 20.65 -16.00
CA GLU A 275 -3.61 20.66 -17.36
C GLU A 275 -5.09 20.25 -17.50
N LEU A 276 -5.68 19.69 -16.44
CA LEU A 276 -7.09 19.26 -16.43
C LEU A 276 -7.96 20.39 -15.87
N THR A 277 -8.23 21.39 -16.72
CA THR A 277 -8.80 22.67 -16.31
C THR A 277 -10.29 22.64 -16.00
N ASP A 278 -11.04 21.62 -16.43
CA ASP A 278 -12.48 21.47 -16.18
C ASP A 278 -12.83 20.05 -15.74
N LEU A 279 -14.00 19.88 -15.11
CA LEU A 279 -14.40 18.60 -14.54
C LEU A 279 -14.65 17.54 -15.63
N GLN A 280 -15.21 17.91 -16.78
CA GLN A 280 -15.52 16.96 -17.84
C GLN A 280 -14.24 16.35 -18.44
N THR A 281 -13.24 17.19 -18.72
CA THR A 281 -11.91 16.78 -19.20
C THR A 281 -11.21 15.90 -18.16
N TYR A 282 -11.28 16.28 -16.88
CA TYR A 282 -10.76 15.45 -15.80
C TYR A 282 -11.43 14.07 -15.76
N LEU A 283 -12.76 14.01 -15.72
CA LEU A 283 -13.51 12.77 -15.66
C LEU A 283 -13.22 11.87 -16.85
N LYS A 284 -13.11 12.43 -18.06
CA LYS A 284 -12.72 11.69 -19.26
C LYS A 284 -11.31 11.10 -19.15
N ALA A 285 -10.37 11.82 -18.53
CA ALA A 285 -8.99 11.35 -18.39
C ALA A 285 -8.83 10.25 -17.34
N VAL A 286 -9.60 10.31 -16.25
CA VAL A 286 -9.44 9.39 -15.10
C VAL A 286 -10.40 8.20 -15.11
N THR A 287 -11.50 8.27 -15.86
CA THR A 287 -12.47 7.16 -15.96
C THR A 287 -11.95 6.12 -16.95
N PRO A 288 -11.59 4.90 -16.49
CA PRO A 288 -11.08 3.88 -17.39
C PRO A 288 -12.19 3.35 -18.31
N THR A 289 -11.83 3.10 -19.56
CA THR A 289 -12.69 2.40 -20.53
C THR A 289 -12.71 0.91 -20.26
N THR A 290 -13.86 0.26 -20.44
CA THR A 290 -13.96 -1.20 -20.34
C THR A 290 -13.17 -1.85 -21.47
N LEU A 291 -12.25 -2.76 -21.14
CA LEU A 291 -11.33 -3.40 -22.08
C LEU A 291 -11.78 -4.80 -22.51
N ASN A 292 -12.56 -5.48 -21.68
CA ASN A 292 -13.09 -6.81 -21.95
C ASN A 292 -14.63 -6.80 -21.93
N THR A 293 -15.25 -6.97 -23.11
CA THR A 293 -16.70 -7.03 -23.32
C THR A 293 -17.18 -8.42 -23.76
N GLN A 294 -16.26 -9.38 -23.90
CA GLN A 294 -16.55 -10.77 -24.29
C GLN A 294 -16.83 -11.64 -23.05
N ALA A 295 -16.76 -12.97 -23.17
CA ALA A 295 -16.92 -13.87 -22.02
C ALA A 295 -16.01 -13.47 -20.85
N TRP A 296 -16.50 -13.61 -19.62
CA TRP A 296 -15.85 -13.04 -18.43
C TRP A 296 -15.68 -11.52 -18.52
N ALA A 297 -16.71 -10.82 -19.01
CA ALA A 297 -16.69 -9.38 -19.21
C ALA A 297 -16.23 -8.62 -17.96
N SER A 298 -15.64 -7.45 -18.15
CA SER A 298 -15.29 -6.60 -17.03
C SER A 298 -16.50 -5.79 -16.56
N VAL A 299 -16.74 -5.79 -15.25
CA VAL A 299 -17.63 -4.79 -14.62
C VAL A 299 -17.06 -3.40 -14.76
N ASN A 300 -15.73 -3.27 -14.70
CA ASN A 300 -15.02 -2.00 -14.68
C ASN A 300 -15.72 -1.00 -13.74
N TYR A 301 -15.71 -1.29 -12.44
CA TYR A 301 -16.54 -0.54 -11.48
C TYR A 301 -16.15 0.94 -11.40
N TYR A 302 -14.91 1.27 -11.77
CA TYR A 302 -14.45 2.65 -11.93
C TYR A 302 -15.12 3.40 -13.10
N SER A 303 -15.92 2.77 -13.95
CA SER A 303 -16.86 3.49 -14.84
C SER A 303 -17.85 4.39 -14.08
N ASN A 304 -18.05 4.15 -12.78
CA ASN A 304 -18.84 4.99 -11.88
C ASN A 304 -18.07 6.19 -11.30
N TYR A 305 -16.83 6.45 -11.74
CA TYR A 305 -16.00 7.54 -11.23
C TYR A 305 -16.72 8.90 -11.14
N PRO A 306 -17.52 9.34 -12.15
CA PRO A 306 -18.26 10.59 -12.06
C PRO A 306 -19.15 10.70 -10.82
N LYS A 307 -19.83 9.61 -10.44
CA LYS A 307 -20.72 9.58 -9.28
C LYS A 307 -19.94 9.79 -7.98
N PHE A 308 -18.76 9.18 -7.89
CA PHE A 308 -17.89 9.31 -6.73
C PHE A 308 -17.33 10.73 -6.61
N MET A 309 -16.85 11.29 -7.72
CA MET A 309 -16.26 12.62 -7.76
C MET A 309 -17.28 13.71 -7.45
N VAL A 310 -18.45 13.69 -8.09
CA VAL A 310 -19.50 14.69 -7.83
C VAL A 310 -20.00 14.57 -6.39
N SER A 311 -20.19 13.35 -5.88
CA SER A 311 -20.59 13.16 -4.47
C SER A 311 -19.55 13.67 -3.47
N LEU A 312 -18.25 13.52 -3.78
CA LEU A 312 -17.17 14.11 -2.98
C LEU A 312 -17.21 15.64 -3.01
N LEU A 313 -17.34 16.23 -4.20
CA LEU A 313 -17.46 17.68 -4.36
C LEU A 313 -18.69 18.24 -3.61
N LYS A 314 -19.81 17.52 -3.62
CA LYS A 314 -21.00 17.85 -2.81
C LYS A 314 -20.74 17.73 -1.31
N ALA A 315 -19.92 16.79 -0.85
CA ALA A 315 -19.52 16.72 0.56
C ALA A 315 -18.62 17.91 0.93
N LEU A 316 -17.59 18.18 0.11
CA LEU A 316 -16.62 19.25 0.35
C LEU A 316 -17.22 20.65 0.31
N TYR A 317 -18.16 20.94 -0.61
CA TYR A 317 -18.65 22.31 -0.83
C TYR A 317 -20.16 22.48 -0.66
N GLY A 318 -20.90 21.41 -0.36
CA GLY A 318 -22.31 21.49 0.01
C GLY A 318 -23.16 22.16 -1.06
N LYS A 319 -23.86 23.24 -0.68
CA LYS A 319 -24.70 24.02 -1.60
C LYS A 319 -23.90 24.82 -2.63
N ALA A 320 -22.64 25.15 -2.34
CA ALA A 320 -21.79 25.93 -3.24
C ALA A 320 -21.29 25.09 -4.44
N ALA A 321 -21.29 23.75 -4.32
CA ALA A 321 -21.13 22.85 -5.46
C ALA A 321 -22.45 22.75 -6.25
N ALA A 322 -22.51 23.41 -7.40
CA ALA A 322 -23.66 23.42 -8.31
C ALA A 322 -23.25 22.96 -9.71
N ASN A 323 -24.22 22.56 -10.53
CA ASN A 323 -23.91 22.02 -11.86
C ASN A 323 -23.29 23.07 -12.80
N ASP A 324 -23.67 24.34 -12.65
CA ASP A 324 -23.19 25.46 -13.46
C ASP A 324 -21.76 25.93 -13.12
N ASN A 325 -21.18 25.45 -12.01
CA ASN A 325 -19.80 25.75 -11.61
C ASN A 325 -18.91 24.50 -11.50
N ASP A 326 -19.21 23.45 -12.27
CA ASP A 326 -18.52 22.17 -12.22
C ASP A 326 -18.44 21.58 -10.80
N TRP A 327 -19.50 21.77 -10.01
CA TRP A 327 -19.58 21.35 -8.62
C TRP A 327 -18.45 21.90 -7.73
N GLY A 328 -17.88 23.06 -8.06
CA GLY A 328 -16.77 23.65 -7.33
C GLY A 328 -15.41 22.99 -7.62
N TYR A 329 -15.28 22.23 -8.71
CA TYR A 329 -14.02 21.58 -9.12
C TYR A 329 -12.83 22.56 -9.20
N GLN A 330 -13.07 23.82 -9.57
CA GLN A 330 -12.03 24.85 -9.63
C GLN A 330 -11.42 25.20 -8.27
N TRP A 331 -12.11 24.87 -7.17
CA TRP A 331 -11.60 25.10 -5.82
C TRP A 331 -10.67 24.00 -5.33
N LEU A 332 -10.61 22.85 -6.02
CA LEU A 332 -9.64 21.81 -5.69
C LEU A 332 -8.23 22.23 -6.14
N PRO A 333 -7.22 22.05 -5.27
CA PRO A 333 -5.83 22.21 -5.68
C PRO A 333 -5.48 21.18 -6.75
N LYS A 334 -4.69 21.61 -7.73
CA LYS A 334 -4.20 20.77 -8.83
C LYS A 334 -2.71 20.56 -8.68
N THR A 335 -2.23 19.35 -8.96
CA THR A 335 -0.79 19.03 -8.89
C THR A 335 -0.10 19.25 -10.23
N ASP A 336 1.14 19.70 -10.17
CA ASP A 336 2.05 20.02 -11.26
C ASP A 336 3.32 19.12 -11.25
N GLY A 337 3.38 18.14 -10.33
CA GLY A 337 4.55 17.31 -10.11
C GLY A 337 4.43 16.34 -8.93
N ASN A 338 5.57 15.81 -8.47
CA ASN A 338 5.61 14.85 -7.36
C ASN A 338 5.80 15.55 -6.01
N HIS A 339 4.72 15.72 -5.25
CA HIS A 339 4.73 16.39 -3.93
C HIS A 339 4.90 15.41 -2.76
N SER A 340 5.43 14.21 -3.01
CA SER A 340 5.74 13.28 -1.93
C SER A 340 6.78 13.85 -0.96
N TRP A 341 6.75 13.32 0.26
CA TRP A 341 7.60 13.74 1.38
C TRP A 341 9.07 13.99 1.00
N LEU A 342 9.70 13.08 0.25
CA LEU A 342 11.11 13.24 -0.14
C LEU A 342 11.36 14.44 -1.04
N TYR A 343 10.44 14.73 -1.98
CA TYR A 343 10.54 15.90 -2.85
C TYR A 343 10.29 17.19 -2.07
N MET A 344 9.29 17.18 -1.19
CA MET A 344 8.97 18.34 -0.35
C MET A 344 10.17 18.73 0.53
N PHE A 345 10.85 17.76 1.14
CA PHE A 345 12.06 18.03 1.94
C PHE A 345 13.28 18.38 1.10
N ASP A 346 13.39 17.86 -0.13
CA ASP A 346 14.42 18.28 -1.07
C ASP A 346 14.22 19.73 -1.52
N ASP A 347 12.98 20.14 -1.80
CA ASP A 347 12.63 21.52 -2.14
C ASP A 347 12.94 22.46 -0.97
N MET A 348 12.49 22.13 0.25
CA MET A 348 12.87 22.85 1.48
C MET A 348 14.40 22.97 1.62
N TYR A 349 15.13 21.85 1.44
CA TYR A 349 16.59 21.85 1.54
C TYR A 349 17.24 22.73 0.48
N ARG A 350 16.74 22.76 -0.76
CA ARG A 350 17.30 23.58 -1.84
C ARG A 350 16.86 25.05 -1.76
N GLY A 351 15.78 25.34 -1.04
CA GLY A 351 15.18 26.68 -0.95
C GLY A 351 14.36 27.07 -2.20
N ASN A 352 14.16 26.14 -3.14
CA ASN A 352 13.28 26.32 -4.29
C ASN A 352 12.63 24.99 -4.69
N SER A 353 11.45 25.10 -5.30
CA SER A 353 10.74 24.02 -5.98
C SER A 353 10.90 24.16 -7.50
N ARG A 354 11.12 23.05 -8.20
CA ARG A 354 11.27 23.01 -9.67
C ARG A 354 10.25 22.06 -10.27
N ARG A 355 9.13 22.61 -10.77
CA ARG A 355 7.97 21.85 -11.27
C ARG A 355 7.31 22.59 -12.45
N ALA A 356 6.24 22.04 -13.01
CA ALA A 356 5.67 22.53 -14.26
C ALA A 356 5.23 24.00 -14.14
N GLY A 357 6.01 24.92 -14.72
CA GLY A 357 5.76 26.36 -14.64
C GLY A 357 7.00 27.20 -14.32
N GLY A 358 8.05 26.60 -13.75
CA GLY A 358 9.32 27.31 -13.50
C GLY A 358 9.99 26.93 -12.18
N THR A 359 10.72 27.89 -11.61
CA THR A 359 11.32 27.80 -10.28
C THR A 359 10.55 28.71 -9.34
N GLU A 360 10.03 28.15 -8.25
CA GLU A 360 9.29 28.87 -7.22
C GLU A 360 10.01 28.75 -5.87
N PRO A 361 9.74 29.63 -4.89
CA PRO A 361 10.22 29.44 -3.53
C PRO A 361 9.82 28.07 -2.96
N ALA A 362 10.67 27.50 -2.12
CA ALA A 362 10.31 26.32 -1.35
C ALA A 362 9.16 26.62 -0.37
N PRO A 363 8.49 25.59 0.18
CA PRO A 363 7.47 25.79 1.21
C PRO A 363 7.97 26.68 2.35
N GLU A 364 7.22 27.73 2.66
CA GLU A 364 7.55 28.67 3.74
C GLU A 364 7.36 28.04 5.13
N GLY A 365 6.40 27.12 5.25
CA GLY A 365 6.10 26.44 6.50
C GLY A 365 5.62 25.01 6.32
N LEU A 366 5.61 24.29 7.44
CA LEU A 366 5.18 22.89 7.51
C LEU A 366 4.25 22.70 8.70
N MET A 367 3.14 21.98 8.49
CA MET A 367 2.32 21.44 9.56
C MET A 367 2.48 19.92 9.57
N THR A 368 2.80 19.34 10.72
CA THR A 368 2.94 17.89 10.88
C THR A 368 2.21 17.42 12.14
N PHE A 369 1.33 16.43 11.97
CA PHE A 369 0.52 15.85 13.04
C PHE A 369 0.76 14.34 13.08
N GLY A 370 1.07 13.78 14.24
CA GLY A 370 1.25 12.33 14.35
C GLY A 370 2.48 11.77 13.62
N PHE A 371 3.43 12.61 13.19
CA PHE A 371 4.53 12.21 12.31
C PHE A 371 5.85 12.90 12.68
N ASN A 372 6.95 12.14 12.63
CA ASN A 372 8.28 12.61 13.04
C ASN A 372 9.32 12.47 11.90
N PRO A 373 9.34 13.41 10.93
CA PRO A 373 10.27 13.37 9.80
C PRO A 373 11.75 13.22 10.17
N VAL A 374 12.20 13.81 11.28
CA VAL A 374 13.61 13.75 11.70
C VAL A 374 14.04 12.33 12.05
N ALA A 375 13.21 11.58 12.78
CA ALA A 375 13.53 10.23 13.24
C ALA A 375 13.29 9.15 12.18
N VAL A 376 12.27 9.32 11.32
CA VAL A 376 11.88 8.29 10.33
C VAL A 376 12.43 8.53 8.92
N GLY A 377 12.98 9.72 8.65
CA GLY A 377 13.54 10.08 7.36
C GLY A 377 14.87 9.37 7.04
N PRO A 378 15.18 9.09 5.76
CA PRO A 378 16.36 8.31 5.38
C PRO A 378 17.71 9.03 5.59
N ASN A 379 17.71 10.36 5.74
CA ASN A 379 18.89 11.18 6.01
C ASN A 379 18.53 12.30 7.00
N SER A 380 18.61 12.02 8.30
CA SER A 380 18.25 12.99 9.35
C SER A 380 19.02 14.30 9.25
N SER A 381 20.28 14.28 8.78
CA SER A 381 21.05 15.51 8.54
C SER A 381 20.36 16.39 7.50
N LYS A 382 19.95 15.82 6.36
CA LYS A 382 19.19 16.55 5.35
C LYS A 382 17.84 17.02 5.89
N MET A 383 17.14 16.19 6.67
CA MET A 383 15.84 16.58 7.27
C MET A 383 15.98 17.79 8.21
N ILE A 384 16.98 17.79 9.10
CA ILE A 384 17.24 18.90 10.03
C ILE A 384 17.61 20.18 9.28
N ASN A 385 18.48 20.09 8.26
CA ASN A 385 18.86 21.25 7.47
C ASN A 385 17.68 21.79 6.64
N ALA A 386 16.81 20.92 6.12
CA ALA A 386 15.60 21.32 5.43
C ALA A 386 14.66 22.10 6.36
N LEU A 387 14.39 21.58 7.56
CA LEU A 387 13.53 22.24 8.54
C LEU A 387 14.09 23.59 8.99
N SER A 388 15.42 23.74 9.06
CA SER A 388 16.07 25.01 9.44
C SER A 388 15.88 26.16 8.44
N LYS A 389 15.34 25.86 7.25
CA LYS A 389 15.03 26.83 6.19
C LYS A 389 13.58 27.29 6.17
N LEU A 390 12.72 26.70 7.01
CA LEU A 390 11.34 27.14 7.16
C LEU A 390 11.28 28.46 7.95
N THR A 391 10.28 29.27 7.63
CA THR A 391 9.89 30.42 8.47
C THR A 391 9.17 29.92 9.72
N TRP A 392 8.25 28.97 9.57
CA TRP A 392 7.46 28.43 10.68
C TRP A 392 7.21 26.92 10.56
N LEU A 393 7.06 26.26 11.71
CA LEU A 393 6.78 24.83 11.84
C LEU A 393 5.72 24.61 12.92
N VAL A 394 4.63 23.93 12.57
CA VAL A 394 3.60 23.49 13.52
C VAL A 394 3.69 21.98 13.71
N VAL A 395 3.86 21.54 14.96
CA VAL A 395 3.91 20.12 15.34
C VAL A 395 2.76 19.81 16.30
N GLY A 396 1.79 19.01 15.85
CA GLY A 396 0.74 18.44 16.68
C GLY A 396 1.11 17.02 17.12
N GLU A 397 1.36 16.81 18.41
CA GLU A 397 1.78 15.50 18.92
C GLU A 397 1.45 15.32 20.41
N ASN A 398 1.31 14.07 20.86
CA ASN A 398 1.05 13.75 22.27
C ASN A 398 2.33 13.70 23.14
N TYR A 399 3.51 13.60 22.51
CA TYR A 399 4.82 13.73 23.15
C TYR A 399 5.68 14.79 22.46
N GLN A 400 6.70 15.29 23.16
CA GLN A 400 7.75 16.08 22.51
C GLN A 400 8.64 15.14 21.69
N ILE A 401 8.69 15.39 20.38
CA ILE A 401 9.45 14.60 19.41
C ILE A 401 10.63 15.39 18.84
N GLU A 402 11.56 14.69 18.18
CA GLU A 402 12.76 15.25 17.57
C GLU A 402 12.43 16.32 16.53
N THR A 403 11.32 16.18 15.80
CA THR A 403 10.88 17.21 14.84
C THR A 403 10.47 18.52 15.52
N ALA A 404 9.82 18.48 16.69
CA ALA A 404 9.46 19.70 17.45
C ALA A 404 10.68 20.40 18.07
N THR A 405 11.80 19.68 18.21
CA THR A 405 13.02 20.15 18.86
C THR A 405 14.23 20.10 17.93
N PHE A 406 14.01 20.03 16.62
CA PHE A 406 15.05 19.81 15.62
C PHE A 406 16.16 20.87 15.68
N TRP A 407 15.83 22.09 16.09
CA TRP A 407 16.74 23.21 16.26
C TRP A 407 17.75 23.01 17.41
N LYS A 408 17.52 22.03 18.29
CA LYS A 408 18.45 21.57 19.32
C LYS A 408 19.22 20.30 18.92
N ALA A 409 19.11 19.86 17.67
CA ALA A 409 19.73 18.61 17.25
C ALA A 409 21.25 18.60 17.57
N PRO A 410 21.80 17.49 18.06
CA PRO A 410 23.23 17.39 18.34
C PRO A 410 24.08 17.68 17.10
N LYS A 411 25.24 18.31 17.29
CA LYS A 411 26.14 18.74 16.19
C LYS A 411 26.56 17.59 15.26
N GLU A 412 26.62 16.36 15.76
CA GLU A 412 26.92 15.15 14.99
C GLU A 412 25.92 14.84 13.87
N TYR A 413 24.69 15.37 13.94
CA TYR A 413 23.70 15.28 12.86
C TYR A 413 23.90 16.34 11.78
N GLY A 414 24.91 17.22 11.90
CA GLY A 414 25.34 18.13 10.85
C GLY A 414 24.31 19.21 10.48
N GLY A 415 23.47 19.62 11.45
CA GLY A 415 22.58 20.78 11.33
C GLY A 415 23.31 22.11 11.58
N PRO A 416 22.68 23.25 11.25
CA PRO A 416 23.22 24.57 11.58
C PRO A 416 23.36 24.78 13.09
N ASP A 417 24.14 25.80 13.49
CA ASP A 417 24.16 26.24 14.88
C ASP A 417 22.75 26.69 15.31
N PRO A 418 22.24 26.24 16.48
CA PRO A 418 20.92 26.64 16.98
C PRO A 418 20.69 28.15 16.96
N SER A 419 21.72 28.97 17.21
CA SER A 419 21.61 30.44 17.22
C SER A 419 21.36 31.04 15.83
N ARG A 420 21.52 30.25 14.76
CA ARG A 420 21.33 30.67 13.36
C ARG A 420 19.99 30.19 12.79
N ILE A 421 19.27 29.31 13.50
CA ILE A 421 17.99 28.80 13.05
C ILE A 421 16.91 29.83 13.40
N GLN A 422 16.23 30.34 12.37
CA GLN A 422 15.19 31.37 12.53
C GLN A 422 13.77 30.81 12.49
N THR A 423 13.61 29.51 12.30
CA THR A 423 12.30 28.85 12.22
C THR A 423 11.54 29.00 13.54
N GLU A 424 10.35 29.63 13.48
CA GLU A 424 9.42 29.68 14.60
C GLU A 424 8.72 28.33 14.76
N VAL A 425 8.79 27.71 15.95
CA VAL A 425 8.22 26.38 16.19
C VAL A 425 7.06 26.45 17.16
N PHE A 426 5.88 26.01 16.70
CA PHE A 426 4.68 25.82 17.50
C PHE A 426 4.50 24.34 17.82
N GLN A 427 4.73 23.96 19.08
CA GLN A 427 4.40 22.60 19.55
C GLN A 427 3.01 22.61 20.20
N LEU A 428 2.05 21.95 19.57
CA LEU A 428 0.66 21.87 20.01
C LEU A 428 0.42 20.50 20.68
N PRO A 429 0.06 20.46 21.98
CA PRO A 429 -0.18 19.18 22.67
C PRO A 429 -1.50 18.56 22.19
N CYS A 430 -1.40 17.42 21.51
CA CYS A 430 -2.53 16.64 21.03
C CYS A 430 -2.89 15.49 21.97
N GLY A 431 -4.15 15.08 21.95
CA GLY A 431 -4.64 13.93 22.71
C GLY A 431 -4.22 12.58 22.11
N GLY A 432 -4.09 11.55 22.95
CA GLY A 432 -3.82 10.17 22.57
C GLY A 432 -5.06 9.38 22.13
N PHE A 433 -4.86 8.13 21.70
CA PHE A 433 -5.94 7.28 21.20
C PHE A 433 -7.03 6.98 22.26
N ALA A 434 -6.69 6.96 23.55
CA ALA A 434 -7.63 6.71 24.65
C ALA A 434 -8.47 7.93 25.03
N GLU A 435 -8.17 9.10 24.46
CA GLU A 435 -8.73 10.40 24.87
C GLU A 435 -9.77 10.95 23.89
N THR A 436 -10.05 10.22 22.81
CA THR A 436 -10.99 10.61 21.76
C THR A 436 -11.83 9.41 21.33
N ASP A 437 -13.09 9.65 20.98
CA ASP A 437 -13.92 8.67 20.28
C ASP A 437 -13.44 8.52 18.81
N GLY A 438 -14.24 7.86 17.96
CA GLY A 438 -14.02 7.84 16.52
C GLY A 438 -13.66 6.47 15.98
N SER A 439 -13.24 6.43 14.71
CA SER A 439 -12.93 5.17 14.03
C SER A 439 -11.49 5.10 13.54
N PHE A 440 -10.99 3.87 13.43
CA PHE A 440 -9.76 3.56 12.71
C PHE A 440 -9.97 2.33 11.83
N THR A 441 -9.22 2.24 10.75
CA THR A 441 -9.30 1.15 9.78
C THR A 441 -8.06 0.29 9.87
N ASN A 442 -8.24 -0.98 10.26
CA ASN A 442 -7.13 -1.90 10.40
C ASN A 442 -6.64 -2.44 9.04
N SER A 443 -5.60 -3.28 9.08
CA SER A 443 -5.04 -3.90 7.87
C SER A 443 -6.06 -4.67 7.03
N ALA A 444 -7.07 -5.27 7.65
CA ALA A 444 -8.12 -6.06 7.00
C ALA A 444 -9.29 -5.20 6.49
N ARG A 445 -9.10 -3.87 6.35
CA ARG A 445 -10.12 -2.89 5.91
C ARG A 445 -11.30 -2.74 6.88
N GLN A 446 -11.21 -3.31 8.08
CA GLN A 446 -12.25 -3.19 9.10
C GLN A 446 -12.18 -1.80 9.73
N ILE A 447 -13.22 -1.00 9.51
CA ILE A 447 -13.47 0.29 10.14
C ILE A 447 -14.10 0.01 11.50
N GLN A 448 -13.37 0.33 12.57
CA GLN A 448 -13.73 -0.02 13.94
C GLN A 448 -13.93 1.24 14.76
N TRP A 449 -15.08 1.37 15.41
CA TRP A 449 -15.35 2.44 16.34
C TRP A 449 -14.69 2.17 17.70
N LYS A 450 -14.12 3.20 18.30
CA LYS A 450 -13.61 3.21 19.67
C LYS A 450 -14.25 4.36 20.46
N TRP A 451 -14.23 4.21 21.78
CA TRP A 451 -14.75 5.20 22.70
C TRP A 451 -13.62 5.85 23.49
N LYS A 452 -13.81 7.12 23.82
CA LYS A 452 -13.01 7.87 24.77
C LYS A 452 -13.07 7.17 26.13
N ALA A 453 -11.91 6.95 26.73
CA ALA A 453 -11.78 6.31 28.03
C ALA A 453 -11.39 7.32 29.14
N ILE A 454 -10.57 8.32 28.81
CA ILE A 454 -10.07 9.33 29.75
C ILE A 454 -10.03 10.71 29.07
N ASP A 455 -9.88 11.78 29.85
CA ASP A 455 -9.61 13.12 29.32
C ASP A 455 -8.13 13.29 28.93
N ALA A 456 -7.88 14.16 27.95
CA ALA A 456 -6.52 14.52 27.55
C ALA A 456 -5.79 15.25 28.69
N PRO A 457 -4.49 15.00 28.90
CA PRO A 457 -3.75 15.56 30.02
C PRO A 457 -3.53 17.07 29.88
N GLY A 458 -3.61 17.79 31.01
CA GLY A 458 -3.34 19.21 31.08
C GLY A 458 -4.26 20.03 30.16
N ALA A 459 -3.66 20.79 29.24
CA ALA A 459 -4.40 21.61 28.29
C ALA A 459 -4.54 20.98 26.90
N ALA A 460 -4.06 19.74 26.70
CA ALA A 460 -4.08 19.06 25.42
C ALA A 460 -5.49 18.99 24.81
N LYS A 461 -5.54 18.99 23.48
CA LYS A 461 -6.78 18.94 22.70
C LYS A 461 -6.74 17.80 21.70
N THR A 462 -7.90 17.29 21.30
CA THR A 462 -7.97 16.28 20.24
C THR A 462 -7.53 16.88 18.90
N ASP A 463 -7.02 16.05 17.98
CA ASP A 463 -6.55 16.53 16.68
C ASP A 463 -7.63 17.30 15.91
N GLN A 464 -8.88 16.83 15.95
CA GLN A 464 -9.98 17.52 15.29
C GLN A 464 -10.22 18.90 15.87
N GLU A 465 -10.11 19.09 17.19
CA GLU A 465 -10.28 20.41 17.80
C GLU A 465 -9.14 21.36 17.43
N VAL A 466 -7.89 20.88 17.45
CA VAL A 466 -6.72 21.68 17.06
C VAL A 466 -6.86 22.17 15.62
N ILE A 467 -7.14 21.26 14.68
CA ILE A 467 -7.29 21.59 13.26
C ILE A 467 -8.49 22.52 13.04
N SER A 468 -9.61 22.28 13.73
CA SER A 468 -10.82 23.12 13.65
C SER A 468 -10.54 24.55 14.07
N ARG A 469 -9.83 24.75 15.18
CA ARG A 469 -9.48 26.10 15.69
C ARG A 469 -8.61 26.85 14.70
N ILE A 470 -7.63 26.19 14.09
CA ILE A 470 -6.76 26.78 13.05
C ILE A 470 -7.62 27.18 11.84
N LEU A 471 -8.45 26.27 11.32
CA LEU A 471 -9.32 26.54 10.17
C LEU A 471 -10.27 27.72 10.44
N LEU A 472 -10.92 27.75 11.60
CA LEU A 472 -11.88 28.79 11.96
C LEU A 472 -11.20 30.16 12.12
N ALA A 473 -9.99 30.20 12.70
CA ALA A 473 -9.20 31.42 12.80
C ALA A 473 -8.79 31.94 11.41
N VAL A 474 -8.29 31.06 10.52
CA VAL A 474 -7.95 31.43 9.14
C VAL A 474 -9.17 31.96 8.40
N ARG A 475 -10.33 31.31 8.52
CA ARG A 475 -11.58 31.77 7.90
C ARG A 475 -12.00 33.15 8.39
N GLU A 476 -11.83 33.41 9.68
CA GLU A 476 -12.17 34.71 10.25
C GLU A 476 -11.27 35.83 9.69
N LEU A 477 -9.98 35.55 9.50
CA LEU A 477 -9.06 36.47 8.82
C LEU A 477 -9.50 36.71 7.37
N TYR A 478 -9.76 35.64 6.61
CA TYR A 478 -10.24 35.76 5.23
C TYR A 478 -11.55 36.56 5.09
N ARG A 479 -12.47 36.46 6.06
CA ARG A 479 -13.69 37.27 6.08
C ARG A 479 -13.44 38.75 6.36
N LYS A 480 -12.48 39.06 7.23
CA LYS A 480 -12.16 40.43 7.65
C LYS A 480 -11.27 41.16 6.65
N GLU A 481 -10.30 40.45 6.11
CA GLU A 481 -9.16 41.03 5.37
C GLU A 481 -9.21 40.68 3.88
N GLY A 482 -10.06 39.73 3.46
CA GLY A 482 -10.00 39.15 2.14
C GLY A 482 -8.78 38.24 1.99
N GLY A 483 -8.27 38.11 0.76
CA GLY A 483 -7.09 37.29 0.47
C GLY A 483 -7.10 36.76 -0.95
N ALA A 484 -6.10 35.94 -1.29
CA ALA A 484 -6.08 35.22 -2.56
C ALA A 484 -7.10 34.06 -2.53
N LEU A 485 -7.95 33.98 -3.57
CA LEU A 485 -8.95 32.93 -3.78
C LEU A 485 -9.79 32.61 -2.52
N PRO A 486 -10.46 33.60 -1.90
CA PRO A 486 -11.17 33.44 -0.63
C PRO A 486 -12.25 32.35 -0.69
N GLU A 487 -12.84 32.11 -1.86
CA GLU A 487 -13.84 31.08 -2.09
C GLU A 487 -13.35 29.66 -1.75
N GLN A 488 -12.07 29.33 -1.99
CA GLN A 488 -11.53 28.01 -1.65
C GLN A 488 -11.53 27.77 -0.14
N VAL A 489 -11.27 28.82 0.65
CA VAL A 489 -11.20 28.74 2.12
C VAL A 489 -12.61 28.79 2.73
N LEU A 490 -13.48 29.64 2.19
CA LEU A 490 -14.79 29.95 2.76
C LEU A 490 -15.89 28.97 2.34
N ASN A 491 -15.80 28.34 1.16
CA ASN A 491 -16.86 27.45 0.66
C ASN A 491 -16.74 25.99 1.08
N VAL A 492 -15.60 25.55 1.63
CA VAL A 492 -15.49 24.21 2.22
C VAL A 492 -16.52 24.07 3.33
N THR A 493 -17.27 22.97 3.37
CA THR A 493 -18.31 22.76 4.39
C THR A 493 -17.66 22.56 5.77
N TRP A 494 -18.31 23.08 6.81
CA TRP A 494 -17.89 22.87 8.20
C TRP A 494 -19.12 22.91 9.12
N ASN A 495 -20.14 22.15 8.71
CA ASN A 495 -21.49 22.20 9.27
C ASN A 495 -21.66 21.19 10.40
N TYR A 496 -20.79 21.28 11.40
CA TYR A 496 -20.83 20.42 12.59
C TYR A 496 -21.61 21.09 13.72
N SER A 497 -22.29 20.30 14.54
CA SER A 497 -23.05 20.80 15.69
C SER A 497 -22.17 21.62 16.65
N ASN A 498 -20.91 21.21 16.80
CA ASN A 498 -19.83 21.97 17.44
C ASN A 498 -18.69 22.22 16.43
N PRO A 499 -18.65 23.38 15.76
CA PRO A 499 -17.63 23.68 14.76
C PRO A 499 -16.19 23.70 15.29
N ILE A 500 -16.00 23.97 16.59
CA ILE A 500 -14.67 24.06 17.21
C ILE A 500 -14.14 22.68 17.59
N ASN A 501 -15.00 21.73 17.91
CA ASN A 501 -14.62 20.34 18.20
C ASN A 501 -15.69 19.40 17.61
N PRO A 502 -15.60 19.09 16.30
CA PRO A 502 -16.59 18.28 15.60
C PRO A 502 -16.79 16.91 16.24
N ASP A 503 -18.05 16.47 16.37
CA ASP A 503 -18.36 15.10 16.77
C ASP A 503 -17.96 14.16 15.63
N LEU A 504 -17.09 13.20 15.94
CA LEU A 504 -16.57 12.25 14.96
C LEU A 504 -17.66 11.32 14.39
N ALA A 505 -18.82 11.21 15.02
CA ALA A 505 -19.99 10.51 14.47
C ALA A 505 -20.66 11.34 13.36
N GLU A 506 -20.69 12.67 13.48
CA GLU A 506 -21.13 13.56 12.39
C GLU A 506 -20.16 13.45 11.20
N VAL A 507 -18.84 13.45 11.48
CA VAL A 507 -17.81 13.25 10.45
C VAL A 507 -17.97 11.87 9.78
N LEU A 508 -18.20 10.79 10.54
CA LEU A 508 -18.38 9.46 9.95
C LEU A 508 -19.66 9.37 9.09
N LYS A 509 -20.73 10.09 9.44
CA LYS A 509 -21.94 10.20 8.60
C LYS A 509 -21.68 10.95 7.29
N GLU A 510 -20.90 12.01 7.33
CA GLU A 510 -20.46 12.75 6.14
C GLU A 510 -19.61 11.85 5.23
N VAL A 511 -18.66 11.13 5.81
CA VAL A 511 -17.82 10.15 5.13
C VAL A 511 -18.66 9.04 4.48
N ASN A 512 -19.67 8.51 5.18
CA ASN A 512 -20.62 7.53 4.63
C ASN A 512 -21.41 8.09 3.44
N GLY A 513 -21.88 9.32 3.58
CA GLY A 513 -22.71 10.00 2.61
C GLY A 513 -24.22 9.90 2.86
N LYS A 514 -24.96 10.80 2.22
CA LYS A 514 -26.42 10.96 2.34
C LYS A 514 -27.06 11.36 1.00
N ALA A 515 -28.36 11.19 0.92
CA ALA A 515 -29.19 11.76 -0.13
C ALA A 515 -29.39 13.26 0.12
N ILE A 516 -29.16 14.09 -0.89
CA ILE A 516 -29.44 15.54 -0.88
C ILE A 516 -30.88 15.81 -1.31
N THR A 517 -31.36 15.03 -2.28
CA THR A 517 -32.76 15.00 -2.74
C THR A 517 -33.29 13.58 -2.66
N ASP A 518 -34.60 13.37 -2.85
CA ASP A 518 -35.15 12.03 -2.96
C ASP A 518 -34.49 11.25 -4.10
N LEU A 519 -33.85 10.13 -3.77
CA LEU A 519 -33.28 9.22 -4.75
C LEU A 519 -34.36 8.25 -5.20
N LYS A 520 -34.56 8.17 -6.51
CA LYS A 520 -35.55 7.28 -7.12
C LYS A 520 -34.85 6.14 -7.87
N ASP A 521 -35.46 4.96 -7.85
CA ASP A 521 -35.10 3.89 -8.77
C ASP A 521 -35.62 4.17 -10.19
N LYS A 522 -35.36 3.23 -11.11
CA LYS A 522 -35.78 3.30 -12.51
C LYS A 522 -37.31 3.36 -12.69
N ASP A 523 -38.06 2.89 -11.71
CA ASP A 523 -39.53 2.84 -11.72
C ASP A 523 -40.13 4.08 -11.02
N GLY A 524 -39.29 5.04 -10.61
CA GLY A 524 -39.69 6.29 -9.98
C GLY A 524 -39.98 6.19 -8.48
N LYS A 525 -39.78 5.00 -7.87
CA LYS A 525 -39.98 4.81 -6.43
C LYS A 525 -38.83 5.42 -5.66
N VAL A 526 -39.15 6.16 -4.59
CA VAL A 526 -38.14 6.70 -3.68
C VAL A 526 -37.46 5.53 -2.94
N ILE A 527 -36.18 5.34 -3.19
CA ILE A 527 -35.33 4.35 -2.52
C ILE A 527 -34.55 4.94 -1.35
N ARG A 528 -34.40 6.27 -1.32
CA ARG A 528 -33.78 7.00 -0.21
C ARG A 528 -34.32 8.43 -0.17
N ALA A 529 -34.92 8.82 0.95
CA ALA A 529 -35.49 10.17 1.08
C ALA A 529 -34.39 11.22 1.30
N ALA A 530 -34.65 12.47 0.91
CA ALA A 530 -33.74 13.58 1.15
C ALA A 530 -33.33 13.69 2.63
N GLY A 531 -32.04 13.89 2.88
CA GLY A 531 -31.44 13.99 4.22
C GLY A 531 -31.03 12.66 4.85
N GLN A 532 -31.51 11.52 4.35
CA GLN A 532 -31.17 10.20 4.90
C GLN A 532 -29.78 9.72 4.48
N GLN A 533 -29.11 9.00 5.37
CA GLN A 533 -27.84 8.32 5.11
C GLN A 533 -27.98 7.25 4.02
N LEU A 534 -26.95 7.13 3.18
CA LEU A 534 -26.89 6.08 2.16
C LEU A 534 -26.58 4.72 2.78
N ASP A 535 -27.13 3.66 2.19
CA ASP A 535 -26.83 2.26 2.56
C ASP A 535 -25.51 1.77 1.97
N GLY A 536 -25.04 2.42 0.91
CA GLY A 536 -23.81 2.04 0.22
C GLY A 536 -23.60 2.81 -1.08
N PHE A 537 -22.39 2.67 -1.63
CA PHE A 537 -21.95 3.43 -2.80
C PHE A 537 -22.75 3.15 -4.08
N GLY A 538 -23.51 2.05 -4.14
CA GLY A 538 -24.41 1.76 -5.26
C GLY A 538 -25.54 2.80 -5.44
N GLN A 539 -25.81 3.62 -4.41
CA GLN A 539 -26.83 4.69 -4.44
C GLN A 539 -26.28 6.04 -4.91
N LEU A 540 -24.95 6.19 -5.06
CA LEU A 540 -24.32 7.45 -5.46
C LEU A 540 -24.72 7.86 -6.89
N ARG A 541 -24.82 9.17 -7.11
CA ARG A 541 -25.19 9.82 -8.37
C ARG A 541 -24.17 10.90 -8.75
N ASP A 542 -24.17 11.28 -10.02
CA ASP A 542 -23.31 12.31 -10.63
C ASP A 542 -24.06 13.61 -10.96
N ASP A 543 -25.31 13.74 -10.51
CA ASP A 543 -26.21 14.88 -10.74
C ASP A 543 -26.31 15.82 -9.50
N GLY A 544 -25.47 15.59 -8.49
CA GLY A 544 -25.48 16.35 -7.24
C GLY A 544 -26.56 15.96 -6.23
N SER A 545 -27.39 14.94 -6.51
CA SER A 545 -28.42 14.44 -5.59
C SER A 545 -27.88 13.62 -4.42
N THR A 546 -26.58 13.31 -4.41
CA THR A 546 -25.89 12.63 -3.31
C THR A 546 -24.65 13.38 -2.86
N SER A 547 -24.32 13.30 -1.57
CA SER A 547 -23.03 13.74 -1.02
C SER A 547 -22.35 12.56 -0.32
N CYS A 548 -21.05 12.39 -0.45
CA CYS A 548 -20.30 11.33 0.20
C CYS A 548 -18.82 11.70 0.34
N GLY A 549 -18.34 11.82 1.59
CA GLY A 549 -16.95 12.20 1.86
C GLY A 549 -15.94 11.12 1.50
N ASN A 550 -16.35 9.84 1.43
CA ASN A 550 -15.51 8.75 0.94
C ASN A 550 -16.36 7.58 0.43
N TRP A 551 -16.42 7.40 -0.90
CA TRP A 551 -17.33 6.43 -1.51
C TRP A 551 -17.12 4.98 -1.05
N ILE A 552 -15.87 4.55 -0.79
CA ILE A 552 -15.62 3.18 -0.32
C ILE A 552 -16.13 2.93 1.12
N TYR A 553 -16.31 3.99 1.90
CA TYR A 553 -16.86 3.90 3.27
C TYR A 553 -18.39 3.97 3.29
N SER A 554 -19.04 4.30 2.17
CA SER A 554 -20.50 4.31 2.11
C SER A 554 -21.08 2.95 2.50
N GLY A 555 -21.98 2.95 3.49
CA GLY A 555 -22.48 1.79 4.22
C GLY A 555 -21.94 1.66 5.66
N VAL A 556 -20.92 2.43 6.06
CA VAL A 556 -20.37 2.40 7.43
C VAL A 556 -21.31 3.04 8.47
N TYR A 557 -22.13 4.01 8.08
CA TYR A 557 -23.11 4.66 8.95
C TYR A 557 -24.40 4.95 8.17
N THR A 558 -25.35 4.03 8.26
CA THR A 558 -26.66 4.10 7.57
C THR A 558 -27.76 4.57 8.51
N GLU A 559 -29.00 4.64 8.03
CA GLU A 559 -30.16 4.90 8.90
C GLU A 559 -30.37 3.81 9.96
N ALA A 560 -29.85 2.59 9.72
CA ALA A 560 -29.87 1.52 10.71
C ALA A 560 -28.85 1.72 11.85
N GLY A 561 -27.89 2.65 11.69
CA GLY A 561 -26.91 3.02 12.70
C GLY A 561 -25.45 2.89 12.25
N ASN A 562 -24.56 3.00 13.22
CA ASN A 562 -23.11 2.96 13.02
C ASN A 562 -22.61 1.51 12.89
N ASN A 563 -22.36 1.06 11.66
CA ASN A 563 -21.85 -0.29 11.40
C ASN A 563 -20.41 -0.50 11.90
N ALA A 564 -19.61 0.56 12.04
CA ALA A 564 -18.26 0.46 12.63
C ALA A 564 -18.29 0.12 14.13
N ALA A 565 -19.42 0.35 14.80
CA ALA A 565 -19.60 0.06 16.23
C ALA A 565 -20.19 -1.33 16.52
N ARG A 566 -20.55 -2.12 15.49
CA ARG A 566 -21.12 -3.46 15.70
C ARG A 566 -20.12 -4.41 16.38
N ARG A 567 -20.62 -5.25 17.29
CA ARG A 567 -19.83 -6.20 18.09
C ARG A 567 -20.34 -7.64 18.01
N GLY A 568 -21.10 -7.98 16.97
CA GLY A 568 -21.61 -9.32 16.77
C GLY A 568 -20.49 -10.30 16.43
N THR A 569 -20.41 -11.42 17.14
CA THR A 569 -19.35 -12.44 16.98
C THR A 569 -19.83 -13.69 16.26
N GLY A 570 -21.03 -13.67 15.68
CA GLY A 570 -21.53 -14.77 14.86
C GLY A 570 -20.64 -14.99 13.64
N ASP A 571 -20.29 -16.23 13.36
CA ASP A 571 -19.56 -16.63 12.15
C ASP A 571 -20.27 -17.79 11.45
N PRO A 572 -21.33 -17.50 10.67
CA PRO A 572 -22.09 -18.53 9.95
C PRO A 572 -21.25 -19.37 8.99
N THR A 573 -20.08 -18.88 8.58
CA THR A 573 -19.18 -19.57 7.65
C THR A 573 -18.22 -20.54 8.35
N GLY A 574 -17.93 -20.32 9.64
CA GLY A 574 -16.84 -20.99 10.36
C GLY A 574 -15.42 -20.58 9.93
N LEU A 575 -15.28 -19.73 8.92
CA LEU A 575 -14.02 -19.32 8.31
C LEU A 575 -13.42 -18.05 8.94
N GLY A 576 -14.09 -17.46 9.94
CA GLY A 576 -13.62 -16.28 10.67
C GLY A 576 -13.97 -14.94 10.02
N MET A 577 -15.08 -14.88 9.29
CA MET A 577 -15.50 -13.67 8.56
C MET A 577 -16.21 -12.64 9.45
N TYR A 578 -16.96 -13.10 10.47
CA TYR A 578 -17.66 -12.26 11.44
C TYR A 578 -18.39 -11.06 10.82
N PRO A 579 -19.42 -11.27 9.97
CA PRO A 579 -20.06 -10.20 9.20
C PRO A 579 -20.64 -9.07 10.07
N ASP A 580 -21.01 -9.37 11.32
CA ASP A 580 -21.57 -8.41 12.29
C ASP A 580 -20.54 -7.84 13.27
N TRP A 581 -19.25 -8.11 13.09
CA TRP A 581 -18.19 -7.42 13.80
C TRP A 581 -17.70 -6.24 12.97
N THR A 582 -17.98 -5.02 13.41
CA THR A 582 -17.56 -3.77 12.75
C THR A 582 -18.03 -3.71 11.27
N PHE A 583 -17.36 -2.95 10.40
CA PHE A 583 -17.67 -2.89 8.97
C PHE A 583 -16.39 -2.93 8.13
N SER A 584 -16.34 -3.78 7.11
CA SER A 584 -15.18 -3.85 6.19
C SER A 584 -15.48 -3.14 4.88
N TRP A 585 -14.67 -2.18 4.45
CA TRP A 585 -14.86 -1.64 3.09
C TRP A 585 -14.24 -2.58 2.05
N PRO A 586 -14.81 -2.72 0.84
CA PRO A 586 -16.07 -2.14 0.39
C PRO A 586 -17.28 -3.00 0.79
N ALA A 587 -18.40 -2.37 1.16
CA ALA A 587 -19.72 -3.00 1.34
C ALA A 587 -19.73 -4.26 2.25
N ASN A 588 -18.93 -4.25 3.31
CA ASN A 588 -18.74 -5.34 4.26
C ASN A 588 -18.07 -6.62 3.72
N ARG A 589 -17.48 -6.58 2.52
CA ARG A 589 -16.74 -7.70 1.92
C ARG A 589 -15.48 -8.02 2.72
N ARG A 590 -15.38 -9.23 3.25
CA ARG A 590 -14.27 -9.65 4.12
C ARG A 590 -13.09 -10.15 3.30
N ILE A 591 -13.34 -10.91 2.24
CA ILE A 591 -12.33 -11.36 1.29
C ILE A 591 -12.55 -10.65 -0.05
N MET A 592 -11.56 -9.88 -0.50
CA MET A 592 -11.60 -9.27 -1.83
C MET A 592 -11.44 -10.32 -2.92
N TYR A 593 -12.03 -10.07 -4.08
CA TYR A 593 -11.94 -10.93 -5.27
C TYR A 593 -12.53 -12.32 -5.06
N ASN A 594 -13.44 -12.49 -4.10
CA ASN A 594 -13.96 -13.80 -3.69
C ASN A 594 -14.73 -14.55 -4.80
N ARG A 595 -15.12 -13.91 -5.91
CA ARG A 595 -15.54 -14.61 -7.13
C ARG A 595 -14.47 -15.58 -7.65
N ALA A 596 -13.19 -15.28 -7.47
CA ALA A 596 -12.10 -16.17 -7.86
C ALA A 596 -11.98 -17.42 -6.97
N SER A 597 -12.76 -17.53 -5.88
CA SER A 597 -12.81 -18.74 -5.03
C SER A 597 -13.63 -19.90 -5.61
N ALA A 598 -14.27 -19.67 -6.76
CA ALA A 598 -15.11 -20.66 -7.44
C ALA A 598 -14.73 -20.81 -8.93
N ASP A 599 -15.09 -21.96 -9.48
CA ASP A 599 -14.85 -22.36 -10.86
C ASP A 599 -15.76 -21.65 -11.88
N ALA A 600 -15.76 -22.17 -13.12
CA ALA A 600 -16.58 -21.65 -14.21
C ALA A 600 -18.08 -21.75 -13.92
N GLU A 601 -18.51 -22.82 -13.25
CA GLU A 601 -19.90 -23.13 -12.89
C GLU A 601 -20.32 -22.54 -11.53
N GLY A 602 -19.41 -21.86 -10.83
CA GLY A 602 -19.66 -21.25 -9.53
C GLY A 602 -19.62 -22.21 -8.34
N ARG A 603 -18.97 -23.36 -8.52
CA ARG A 603 -18.65 -24.31 -7.44
C ARG A 603 -17.34 -23.88 -6.78
N PRO A 604 -17.25 -23.87 -5.44
CA PRO A 604 -15.99 -23.58 -4.75
C PRO A 604 -14.88 -24.57 -5.15
N TRP A 605 -13.65 -24.07 -5.35
CA TRP A 605 -12.49 -24.93 -5.64
C TRP A 605 -12.24 -25.95 -4.53
N ASP A 606 -12.47 -25.54 -3.28
CA ASP A 606 -12.43 -26.39 -2.10
C ASP A 606 -13.76 -26.23 -1.34
N PRO A 607 -14.66 -27.23 -1.41
CA PRO A 607 -15.94 -27.21 -0.70
C PRO A 607 -15.82 -27.09 0.82
N THR A 608 -14.69 -27.48 1.42
CA THR A 608 -14.44 -27.37 2.86
C THR A 608 -14.06 -25.94 3.28
N ARG A 609 -13.71 -25.09 2.32
CA ARG A 609 -13.36 -23.67 2.49
C ARG A 609 -14.08 -22.82 1.45
N ALA A 610 -15.40 -23.00 1.34
CA ALA A 610 -16.22 -22.24 0.42
C ALA A 610 -16.24 -20.75 0.82
N GLY A 611 -15.57 -19.90 0.02
CA GLY A 611 -15.62 -18.45 0.19
C GLY A 611 -17.00 -17.92 -0.20
N ILE A 612 -17.37 -18.14 -1.47
CA ILE A 612 -18.74 -17.99 -1.97
C ILE A 612 -19.10 -19.16 -2.91
N ALA A 613 -20.39 -19.43 -3.07
CA ALA A 613 -20.92 -20.44 -3.99
C ALA A 613 -22.18 -19.93 -4.71
N TRP A 614 -22.39 -20.38 -5.95
CA TRP A 614 -23.63 -20.10 -6.69
C TRP A 614 -24.72 -21.10 -6.28
N ASN A 615 -25.90 -20.59 -5.87
CA ASN A 615 -27.02 -21.45 -5.46
C ASN A 615 -28.10 -21.65 -6.55
N GLY A 616 -27.84 -21.20 -7.78
CA GLY A 616 -28.80 -21.19 -8.88
C GLY A 616 -29.44 -19.82 -9.15
N THR A 617 -29.48 -18.92 -8.17
CA THR A 617 -30.08 -17.58 -8.30
C THR A 617 -29.20 -16.44 -7.79
N LYS A 618 -28.34 -16.70 -6.81
CA LYS A 618 -27.40 -15.73 -6.24
C LYS A 618 -26.16 -16.39 -5.65
N TRP A 619 -25.13 -15.59 -5.42
CA TRP A 619 -23.95 -15.99 -4.68
C TRP A 619 -24.20 -15.95 -3.16
N VAL A 620 -23.81 -16.99 -2.45
CA VAL A 620 -23.95 -17.15 -0.98
C VAL A 620 -22.59 -17.42 -0.32
N GLY A 621 -22.41 -17.01 0.93
CA GLY A 621 -21.13 -17.08 1.65
C GLY A 621 -20.75 -15.72 2.25
N ASP A 622 -19.52 -15.25 1.98
CA ASP A 622 -19.15 -13.84 2.15
C ASP A 622 -20.02 -12.93 1.24
N VAL A 623 -20.00 -11.62 1.48
CA VAL A 623 -20.57 -10.65 0.53
C VAL A 623 -19.81 -10.77 -0.80
N PRO A 624 -20.48 -11.05 -1.93
CA PRO A 624 -19.80 -11.21 -3.21
C PRO A 624 -19.09 -9.91 -3.63
N ASP A 625 -17.80 -10.00 -3.99
CA ASP A 625 -17.02 -8.91 -4.60
C ASP A 625 -17.28 -8.80 -6.11
N PHE A 626 -18.57 -8.89 -6.44
CA PHE A 626 -19.12 -8.93 -7.77
C PHE A 626 -20.65 -8.72 -7.67
N PRO A 627 -21.38 -8.24 -8.70
CA PRO A 627 -22.83 -8.33 -8.78
C PRO A 627 -23.40 -9.68 -8.25
N PRO A 628 -24.18 -9.66 -7.15
CA PRO A 628 -24.50 -10.87 -6.37
C PRO A 628 -25.48 -11.83 -7.05
N ASP A 629 -26.23 -11.35 -8.03
CA ASP A 629 -27.26 -12.05 -8.82
C ASP A 629 -26.78 -12.41 -10.23
N SER A 630 -25.53 -12.08 -10.57
CA SER A 630 -24.96 -12.41 -11.87
C SER A 630 -24.54 -13.89 -11.93
N PRO A 631 -25.04 -14.67 -12.93
CA PRO A 631 -24.67 -16.06 -13.10
C PRO A 631 -23.17 -16.26 -13.35
N PRO A 632 -22.62 -17.44 -13.00
CA PRO A 632 -21.24 -17.80 -13.31
C PRO A 632 -20.90 -17.60 -14.79
N GLY A 633 -19.70 -17.08 -15.09
CA GLY A 633 -19.22 -16.86 -16.46
C GLY A 633 -19.58 -15.50 -17.07
N GLN A 634 -20.55 -14.76 -16.51
CA GLN A 634 -20.95 -13.47 -17.06
C GLN A 634 -19.83 -12.42 -16.95
N TYR A 635 -19.09 -12.41 -15.84
CA TYR A 635 -18.07 -11.41 -15.60
C TYR A 635 -16.87 -11.96 -14.82
N GLY A 636 -15.72 -11.30 -14.99
CA GLY A 636 -14.47 -11.61 -14.30
C GLY A 636 -14.44 -11.20 -12.83
N ALA A 637 -13.57 -11.85 -12.05
CA ALA A 637 -13.51 -11.70 -10.59
C ALA A 637 -12.88 -10.38 -10.10
N PHE A 638 -12.16 -9.64 -10.95
CA PHE A 638 -11.40 -8.45 -10.57
C PHE A 638 -12.09 -7.18 -11.05
N ILE A 639 -13.19 -6.82 -10.39
CA ILE A 639 -14.17 -5.83 -10.88
C ILE A 639 -13.65 -4.41 -11.05
N MET A 640 -12.52 -4.07 -10.43
CA MET A 640 -11.92 -2.74 -10.54
C MET A 640 -10.97 -2.63 -11.74
N LEU A 641 -10.61 -3.75 -12.38
CA LEU A 641 -9.73 -3.76 -13.55
C LEU A 641 -10.54 -3.68 -14.83
N PRO A 642 -10.11 -2.87 -15.81
CA PRO A 642 -10.78 -2.77 -17.12
C PRO A 642 -10.91 -4.11 -17.87
N GLU A 643 -10.02 -5.05 -17.63
CA GLU A 643 -9.99 -6.39 -18.21
C GLU A 643 -10.86 -7.40 -17.44
N GLY A 644 -11.22 -7.10 -16.19
CA GLY A 644 -12.02 -7.97 -15.32
C GLY A 644 -11.23 -9.14 -14.70
N VAL A 645 -9.95 -9.28 -15.04
CA VAL A 645 -9.08 -10.40 -14.64
C VAL A 645 -7.77 -9.91 -14.01
N GLY A 646 -7.11 -10.74 -13.19
CA GLY A 646 -5.84 -10.41 -12.56
C GLY A 646 -4.67 -10.36 -13.55
N ARG A 647 -3.78 -9.36 -13.43
CA ARG A 647 -2.70 -9.12 -14.40
C ARG A 647 -1.40 -9.85 -14.07
N LEU A 648 -1.10 -10.95 -14.78
CA LEU A 648 0.26 -11.52 -14.81
C LEU A 648 1.27 -10.53 -15.44
N TYR A 649 0.79 -9.73 -16.39
CA TYR A 649 1.51 -8.69 -17.13
C TYR A 649 0.82 -7.34 -16.90
N ALA A 650 1.49 -6.33 -16.33
CA ALA A 650 0.87 -5.02 -16.06
C ALA A 650 1.55 -3.87 -16.81
N PRO A 651 0.96 -3.40 -17.92
CA PRO A 651 1.57 -2.39 -18.78
C PRO A 651 1.59 -0.96 -18.20
N VAL A 652 1.21 -0.79 -16.94
CA VAL A 652 0.97 0.53 -16.31
C VAL A 652 2.08 0.97 -15.35
N LEU A 653 2.98 0.07 -14.97
CA LEU A 653 4.08 0.37 -14.03
C LEU A 653 5.21 1.15 -14.70
N ASN A 654 6.11 1.76 -13.93
CA ASN A 654 7.14 2.65 -14.50
C ASN A 654 8.35 1.88 -15.02
N ASP A 655 8.68 0.76 -14.38
CA ASP A 655 9.91 -0.01 -14.55
C ASP A 655 9.69 -1.37 -15.25
N GLY A 656 8.52 -1.55 -15.88
CA GLY A 656 8.23 -2.69 -16.74
C GLY A 656 6.96 -3.48 -16.40
N PRO A 657 6.42 -4.23 -17.36
CA PRO A 657 5.19 -5.01 -17.16
C PRO A 657 5.41 -6.34 -16.41
N PHE A 658 6.65 -6.84 -16.38
CA PHE A 658 7.08 -7.96 -15.55
C PHE A 658 8.13 -7.51 -14.52
N PRO A 659 8.16 -8.11 -13.33
CA PRO A 659 9.24 -7.89 -12.37
C PRO A 659 10.60 -8.34 -12.91
N GLU A 660 11.59 -7.47 -12.84
CA GLU A 660 12.99 -7.75 -13.20
C GLU A 660 13.93 -7.38 -12.05
N HIS A 661 14.94 -8.22 -11.81
CA HIS A 661 15.92 -7.98 -10.76
C HIS A 661 16.84 -6.81 -11.14
N TYR A 662 16.80 -5.76 -10.33
CA TYR A 662 17.82 -4.72 -10.33
C TYR A 662 18.39 -4.58 -8.94
N GLU A 663 19.70 -4.34 -8.86
CA GLU A 663 20.39 -4.09 -7.60
C GLU A 663 19.97 -2.74 -7.00
N ALA A 664 20.11 -2.62 -5.68
CA ALA A 664 19.92 -1.36 -4.96
C ALA A 664 20.86 -0.26 -5.51
N THR A 665 20.53 1.01 -5.27
CA THR A 665 21.39 2.14 -5.66
C THR A 665 22.80 2.03 -5.08
N GLU A 666 22.91 1.56 -3.84
CA GLU A 666 24.18 1.29 -3.15
C GLU A 666 24.33 -0.23 -2.98
N ALA A 667 24.69 -0.91 -4.08
CA ALA A 667 24.81 -2.36 -4.09
C ALA A 667 26.23 -2.85 -3.79
N ALA A 668 26.31 -3.94 -3.01
CA ALA A 668 27.56 -4.62 -2.69
C ALA A 668 28.19 -5.33 -3.91
N ILE A 669 27.39 -5.67 -4.93
CA ILE A 669 27.83 -6.33 -6.16
C ILE A 669 27.19 -5.68 -7.41
N GLU A 670 27.78 -5.92 -8.57
CA GLU A 670 27.13 -5.61 -9.86
C GLU A 670 26.02 -6.62 -10.11
N ASN A 671 25.05 -6.25 -10.95
CA ASN A 671 23.94 -7.14 -11.23
C ASN A 671 24.42 -8.38 -12.02
N PRO A 672 24.36 -9.60 -11.46
CA PRO A 672 24.86 -10.80 -12.13
C PRO A 672 24.01 -11.25 -13.33
N LEU A 673 22.77 -10.75 -13.43
CA LEU A 673 21.80 -11.13 -14.46
C LEU A 673 21.99 -10.32 -15.76
N HIS A 674 22.31 -9.03 -15.63
CA HIS A 674 22.57 -8.11 -16.73
C HIS A 674 23.46 -6.96 -16.26
N PRO A 675 24.80 -7.12 -16.26
CA PRO A 675 25.74 -6.16 -15.67
C PRO A 675 25.65 -4.74 -16.23
N LYS A 676 25.23 -4.60 -17.50
CA LYS A 676 25.05 -3.30 -18.18
C LYS A 676 23.96 -2.42 -17.55
N VAL A 677 22.97 -3.03 -16.89
CA VAL A 677 21.87 -2.33 -16.21
C VAL A 677 21.82 -2.83 -14.78
N THR A 678 22.71 -2.27 -13.94
CA THR A 678 22.86 -2.78 -12.57
C THR A 678 21.67 -2.43 -11.68
N SER A 679 21.32 -1.15 -11.58
CA SER A 679 20.18 -0.65 -10.80
C SER A 679 19.01 -0.29 -11.70
N ASN A 680 17.82 -0.13 -11.09
CA ASN A 680 16.59 0.15 -11.83
C ASN A 680 16.73 1.43 -12.68
N PRO A 681 16.55 1.34 -14.02
CA PRO A 681 16.85 2.41 -14.97
C PRO A 681 15.95 3.65 -14.86
N VAL A 682 14.84 3.56 -14.12
CA VAL A 682 13.90 4.69 -13.90
C VAL A 682 13.89 5.21 -12.45
N THR A 683 14.90 4.83 -11.65
CA THR A 683 15.03 5.32 -10.26
C THR A 683 15.40 6.80 -10.27
N MET A 684 14.58 7.62 -9.62
CA MET A 684 14.92 9.03 -9.37
C MET A 684 16.08 9.13 -8.36
N ARG A 685 17.09 9.95 -8.67
CA ARG A 685 18.18 10.33 -7.74
C ARG A 685 18.22 11.84 -7.52
N PHE A 686 18.20 12.25 -6.25
CA PHE A 686 18.42 13.65 -5.88
C PHE A 686 19.91 13.99 -6.00
N SER A 687 20.25 15.27 -6.06
CA SER A 687 21.60 15.74 -6.43
C SER A 687 22.11 16.91 -5.59
N SER A 688 21.50 17.17 -4.43
CA SER A 688 22.03 18.17 -3.50
C SER A 688 23.35 17.69 -2.86
N ASP A 689 24.06 18.58 -2.19
CA ASP A 689 25.30 18.24 -1.46
C ASP A 689 25.08 17.24 -0.30
N LYS A 690 23.82 17.01 0.09
CA LYS A 690 23.44 15.98 1.09
C LYS A 690 22.99 14.66 0.46
N ASP A 691 22.85 14.59 -0.86
CA ASP A 691 22.50 13.37 -1.61
C ASP A 691 23.76 12.62 -2.03
N VAL A 692 24.57 12.27 -1.04
CA VAL A 692 25.80 11.51 -1.24
C VAL A 692 25.47 10.02 -1.30
N TYR A 693 25.91 9.37 -2.37
CA TYR A 693 25.82 7.92 -2.55
C TYR A 693 27.22 7.31 -2.43
N GLY A 694 27.36 6.31 -1.57
CA GLY A 694 28.59 5.55 -1.37
C GLY A 694 28.76 4.47 -2.43
N ASN A 695 29.93 3.83 -2.42
CA ASN A 695 30.22 2.67 -3.25
C ASN A 695 30.75 1.51 -2.40
N ARG A 696 30.80 0.31 -2.98
CA ARG A 696 31.20 -0.92 -2.31
C ARG A 696 32.65 -0.96 -1.84
N ASP A 697 33.55 -0.22 -2.50
CA ASP A 697 34.96 -0.17 -2.12
C ASP A 697 35.13 0.60 -0.81
N GLN A 698 34.23 1.56 -0.55
CA GLN A 698 34.18 2.34 0.69
C GLN A 698 33.29 1.70 1.77
N PHE A 699 32.14 1.15 1.36
CA PHE A 699 31.12 0.60 2.26
C PHE A 699 30.73 -0.83 1.81
N PRO A 700 31.54 -1.85 2.11
CA PRO A 700 31.33 -3.22 1.61
C PRO A 700 30.25 -4.01 2.36
N VAL A 701 29.82 -3.54 3.55
CA VAL A 701 28.87 -4.26 4.41
C VAL A 701 27.45 -3.79 4.13
N VAL A 702 26.57 -4.72 3.75
CA VAL A 702 25.14 -4.46 3.62
C VAL A 702 24.54 -4.24 5.01
N CYS A 703 24.04 -3.03 5.25
CA CYS A 703 23.33 -2.67 6.47
C CYS A 703 21.82 -2.52 6.19
N THR A 704 20.97 -2.92 7.14
CA THR A 704 19.51 -2.78 7.04
C THR A 704 18.92 -2.32 8.38
N THR A 705 17.73 -1.73 8.36
CA THR A 705 17.01 -1.27 9.54
C THR A 705 15.70 -2.02 9.70
N TYR A 706 15.30 -2.31 10.94
CA TYR A 706 14.11 -3.11 11.24
C TYR A 706 13.53 -2.73 12.61
N ARG A 707 12.52 -3.48 13.07
CA ARG A 707 11.77 -3.25 14.32
C ARG A 707 11.93 -4.41 15.29
N LEU A 708 11.68 -4.14 16.56
CA LEU A 708 11.60 -5.11 17.66
C LEU A 708 10.20 -5.08 18.24
N THR A 709 9.67 -6.22 18.70
CA THR A 709 8.31 -6.33 19.27
C THR A 709 8.01 -5.29 20.34
N GLU A 710 9.00 -4.96 21.15
CA GLU A 710 8.92 -4.10 22.33
C GLU A 710 8.79 -2.62 21.98
N MET A 711 9.14 -2.22 20.75
CA MET A 711 9.26 -0.81 20.35
C MET A 711 8.45 -0.46 19.11
N TYR A 712 7.76 0.67 19.15
CA TYR A 712 7.01 1.25 18.04
C TYR A 712 7.64 2.56 17.57
N HIS A 713 8.47 2.46 16.53
CA HIS A 713 9.12 3.60 15.87
C HIS A 713 9.86 4.49 16.89
N TYR A 714 9.54 5.79 16.89
CA TYR A 714 10.04 6.80 17.80
C TYR A 714 9.09 7.01 18.99
N TRP A 715 8.02 6.23 19.15
CA TRP A 715 6.93 6.57 20.08
C TRP A 715 7.09 5.92 21.45
N THR A 716 7.27 4.60 21.50
CA THR A 716 7.22 3.84 22.77
C THR A 716 8.41 4.07 23.69
N HIS A 717 9.46 4.76 23.23
CA HIS A 717 10.56 5.14 24.11
C HIS A 717 10.13 6.15 25.19
N HIS A 718 8.94 6.73 25.07
CA HIS A 718 8.29 7.52 26.12
C HIS A 718 7.55 6.65 27.16
N THR A 719 7.52 5.32 27.02
CA THR A 719 6.83 4.39 27.90
C THR A 719 7.81 3.62 28.80
N GLY A 720 7.81 3.91 30.10
CA GLY A 720 8.80 3.39 31.05
C GLY A 720 8.95 1.86 31.09
N ILE A 721 7.84 1.10 31.03
CA ILE A 721 7.90 -0.38 31.06
C ILE A 721 8.55 -0.95 29.79
N LEU A 722 8.26 -0.38 28.62
CA LEU A 722 8.84 -0.85 27.36
C LEU A 722 10.33 -0.51 27.29
N ASN A 723 10.74 0.61 27.86
CA ASN A 723 12.16 0.96 28.01
C ASN A 723 12.92 -0.03 28.90
N GLN A 724 12.27 -0.68 29.87
CA GLN A 724 12.94 -1.71 30.67
C GLN A 724 13.22 -2.99 29.86
N LEU A 725 12.34 -3.31 28.91
CA LEU A 725 12.50 -4.48 28.05
C LEU A 725 13.52 -4.26 26.93
N GLN A 726 13.57 -3.04 26.38
CA GLN A 726 14.53 -2.65 25.35
C GLN A 726 15.16 -1.29 25.69
N PRO A 727 16.21 -1.26 26.54
CA PRO A 727 16.71 -0.02 27.16
C PRO A 727 17.55 0.86 26.26
N GLY A 728 17.94 0.40 25.07
CA GLY A 728 18.77 1.22 24.19
C GLY A 728 18.99 0.64 22.79
N PHE A 729 19.60 1.48 21.96
CA PHE A 729 19.99 1.13 20.61
C PHE A 729 21.14 0.11 20.59
N PHE A 730 21.00 -0.91 19.75
CA PHE A 730 22.04 -1.89 19.47
C PHE A 730 22.17 -2.15 17.97
N ILE A 731 23.29 -2.74 17.59
CA ILE A 731 23.64 -3.14 16.23
C ILE A 731 23.81 -4.67 16.24
N GLU A 732 23.01 -5.40 15.46
CA GLU A 732 23.24 -6.84 15.24
C GLU A 732 24.41 -7.04 14.29
N ILE A 733 25.38 -7.88 14.67
CA ILE A 733 26.59 -8.16 13.89
C ILE A 733 26.76 -9.69 13.81
N PRO A 734 26.99 -10.28 12.62
CA PRO A 734 27.29 -11.70 12.52
C PRO A 734 28.62 -12.04 13.21
N GLU A 735 28.73 -13.23 13.80
CA GLU A 735 29.92 -13.68 14.54
C GLU A 735 31.22 -13.54 13.73
N GLU A 736 31.17 -13.86 12.44
CA GLU A 736 32.32 -13.81 11.54
C GLU A 736 32.82 -12.38 11.33
N LEU A 737 31.91 -11.43 11.08
CA LEU A 737 32.26 -10.01 10.90
C LEU A 737 32.77 -9.42 12.22
N ALA A 738 32.14 -9.77 13.34
CA ALA A 738 32.59 -9.34 14.66
C ALA A 738 34.01 -9.83 14.95
N LYS A 739 34.33 -11.10 14.62
CA LYS A 739 35.67 -11.66 14.75
C LYS A 739 36.69 -10.96 13.85
N GLU A 740 36.35 -10.71 12.58
CA GLU A 740 37.21 -9.99 11.63
C GLU A 740 37.55 -8.57 12.13
N LYS A 741 36.56 -7.86 12.68
CA LYS A 741 36.71 -6.47 13.16
C LYS A 741 37.18 -6.37 14.61
N GLY A 742 37.37 -7.48 15.32
CA GLY A 742 37.75 -7.48 16.74
C GLY A 742 36.67 -6.91 17.68
N ILE A 743 35.40 -7.04 17.33
CA ILE A 743 34.26 -6.51 18.10
C ILE A 743 33.73 -7.59 19.04
N ALA A 744 33.82 -7.35 20.35
CA ALA A 744 33.25 -8.24 21.37
C ALA A 744 31.74 -8.00 21.53
N ASN A 745 30.98 -9.04 21.88
CA ASN A 745 29.57 -8.89 22.25
C ASN A 745 29.42 -7.93 23.46
N GLY A 746 28.45 -7.02 23.41
CA GLY A 746 28.21 -6.02 24.45
C GLY A 746 29.15 -4.81 24.41
N SER A 747 30.17 -4.80 23.54
CA SER A 747 31.04 -3.65 23.35
C SER A 747 30.35 -2.53 22.54
N ARG A 748 30.98 -1.35 22.47
CA ARG A 748 30.52 -0.27 21.58
C ARG A 748 30.99 -0.56 20.16
N ALA A 749 30.08 -0.44 19.19
CA ALA A 749 30.38 -0.52 17.77
C ALA A 749 29.81 0.70 17.05
N ARG A 750 30.49 1.09 15.96
CA ARG A 750 30.09 2.18 15.10
C ARG A 750 29.79 1.67 13.70
N VAL A 751 28.64 2.05 13.17
CA VAL A 751 28.28 1.84 11.76
C VAL A 751 28.45 3.16 11.02
N THR A 752 29.04 3.14 9.84
CA THR A 752 29.29 4.33 9.02
C THR A 752 28.80 4.10 7.60
N SER A 753 28.21 5.14 7.02
CA SER A 753 27.79 5.22 5.63
C SER A 753 28.28 6.53 5.02
N ALA A 754 28.07 6.75 3.71
CA ALA A 754 28.50 8.01 3.07
C ALA A 754 27.80 9.25 3.64
N ARG A 755 26.71 9.08 4.40
CA ARG A 755 25.91 10.17 4.97
C ARG A 755 26.20 10.45 6.45
N GLY A 756 26.94 9.59 7.14
CA GLY A 756 27.20 9.75 8.58
C GLY A 756 27.46 8.44 9.31
N ALA A 757 27.52 8.51 10.64
CA ALA A 757 27.79 7.38 11.51
C ALA A 757 26.85 7.35 12.72
N ILE A 758 26.62 6.15 13.26
CA ILE A 758 25.89 5.92 14.51
C ILE A 758 26.65 4.92 15.37
N GLU A 759 26.62 5.11 16.69
CA GLU A 759 27.31 4.24 17.65
C GLU A 759 26.31 3.61 18.65
N GLY A 760 26.39 2.29 18.80
CA GLY A 760 25.47 1.50 19.63
C GLY A 760 26.18 0.32 20.30
N VAL A 761 25.43 -0.42 21.12
CA VAL A 761 25.92 -1.69 21.68
C VAL A 761 25.96 -2.75 20.58
N ALA A 762 27.06 -3.49 20.48
CA ALA A 762 27.19 -4.62 19.56
C ALA A 762 26.46 -5.84 20.12
N MET A 763 25.48 -6.36 19.36
CA MET A 763 24.86 -7.65 19.58
C MET A 763 25.44 -8.66 18.58
N VAL A 764 26.47 -9.39 19.00
CA VAL A 764 27.12 -10.41 18.17
C VAL A 764 26.29 -11.69 18.19
N THR A 765 25.90 -12.22 17.03
CA THR A 765 24.92 -13.32 16.96
C THR A 765 25.05 -14.19 15.71
N ARG A 766 24.68 -15.48 15.82
CA ARG A 766 24.54 -16.43 14.70
C ARG A 766 23.21 -16.31 13.95
N ARG A 767 22.31 -15.43 14.41
CA ARG A 767 21.05 -15.16 13.69
C ARG A 767 21.28 -14.45 12.36
N LEU A 768 22.45 -13.84 12.20
CA LEU A 768 22.96 -13.33 10.94
C LEU A 768 24.05 -14.30 10.46
N GLY A 769 24.06 -14.59 9.17
CA GLY A 769 25.03 -15.48 8.56
C GLY A 769 25.84 -14.79 7.48
N LYS A 770 27.09 -15.22 7.33
CA LYS A 770 27.94 -14.92 6.18
C LYS A 770 27.32 -15.53 4.91
N MET A 771 27.24 -14.76 3.83
CA MET A 771 26.63 -15.19 2.56
C MET A 771 27.66 -15.13 1.44
N THR A 772 27.72 -16.18 0.61
CA THR A 772 28.49 -16.10 -0.64
C THR A 772 27.60 -15.52 -1.74
N ILE A 773 27.96 -14.35 -2.25
CA ILE A 773 27.23 -13.59 -3.28
C ILE A 773 28.14 -13.42 -4.49
N ASP A 774 27.72 -13.94 -5.65
CA ASP A 774 28.50 -13.89 -6.90
C ASP A 774 29.97 -14.33 -6.73
N GLY A 775 30.20 -15.41 -5.99
CA GLY A 775 31.54 -15.94 -5.71
C GLY A 775 32.37 -15.13 -4.70
N LYS A 776 31.80 -14.07 -4.13
CA LYS A 776 32.40 -13.23 -3.08
C LYS A 776 31.73 -13.51 -1.74
N ILE A 777 32.49 -13.34 -0.69
CA ILE A 777 32.12 -13.68 0.68
C ILE A 777 31.67 -12.43 1.44
#